data_AF-A0A7Y5URV4-F1
#
_entry.id   AF-A0A7Y5URV4-F1
#
_cell.length_a   1.000
_cell.length_b   1.000
_cell.length_c   1.000
_cell.angle_alpha   90.00
_cell.angle_beta   90.00
_cell.angle_gamma   90.00
#
_symmetry.space_group_name_H-M   'P 1'
#
loop_
_entity.id
_entity.type
_entity.pdbx_description
1 polymer ?
#
loop_
_entity_poly.entity_id
_entity_poly.type
_entity_poly.pdbx_seq_one_letter_code
_entity_poly.pdbx_strand_id
1 'polypeptide(L)'
;MRIAEKLRWGFGAVTLAVLALGAGTAGDALSTARELAKSNKWDEVVTTVEEHLRDNAPSPQLDDLYGTALFQLGRKDEAAHYLERAYSTWPEGDKEATKVRKRLMDADPLFGRRESLMKKAAKDLLDSAKALEASGQKVRAMELLQRVQPLARGPDLAGIKELIGKIRSSTTAVDLTATAGKRPAEGWPEITVESKRYVMRAHLEPSVAELLGHTMDEIFEYYVKIYFDGNTAYLDPRKATIVIHPDQADLRKGWTQDDGAPEGWWSPMDWEVHAYDTRPNTGRLDWMLETLFHEASHQFMTMLARGGLTPAWLNEGTSSFFEGASAMADGTVLWPDAARERLRHLYAMLTIKSDGNGRIPSFLDVITFYKPGSYPGEYYPWGWGLVYYLQQYEDPATLEYPYRALYMKYRDEVVRKGGEPKAAFERVLVGAGTPRGHQTLEDFERDWRQWIVETIYPMHFGSSRRELRMAEVERYIKAAKIAAAEVAAKKTPKVPEAELLLRALGHLDYVRTKIDDTKKPRPEILLMQAELFEKVGQGGAAATILEDLVELAESGDWSEGESQVEALNKRIAKLDKKNAALIGARQRSRNLARTADKLVTEYLAETLNYRLRAYTLASAAALAFDDSGLGEKANELKDVARDSGTLKGAATALTGPKESWKTIFTNLESKFEASAEKLELVGVRPVGRICVAVPLKGEYEVRAKLTRVGPIETGAQHGLVVTGTPDGSWAIVAIDHEGKLTLKRLVYDGSGVTETTVISVKLATPPPPDVPFEMSARVTDDGSIDVTIAGDGPYPFRMPIERAATSFAGAYVKNGSITMEAAVVEQAP
;
A
#
# COMPACT_ATOMS: atom_id res chain seq x y z
N MET A 1 -87.79 28.73 -53.59
CA MET A 1 -87.72 30.10 -53.03
C MET A 1 -86.37 30.26 -52.34
N ARG A 2 -85.39 30.82 -53.06
CA ARG A 2 -84.48 31.92 -52.69
C ARG A 2 -83.38 31.55 -51.67
N ILE A 3 -82.12 31.40 -52.12
CA ILE A 3 -81.05 32.45 -52.25
C ILE A 3 -80.53 32.81 -50.84
N ALA A 4 -79.24 32.91 -50.47
CA ALA A 4 -77.90 32.84 -51.06
C ALA A 4 -76.90 32.74 -49.85
N GLU A 5 -75.81 31.99 -49.89
CA GLU A 5 -74.49 32.32 -50.45
C GLU A 5 -73.70 33.47 -49.76
N LYS A 6 -72.43 33.15 -49.40
CA LYS A 6 -71.22 33.96 -49.03
C LYS A 6 -70.81 33.93 -47.55
N LEU A 7 -69.58 33.65 -47.12
CA LEU A 7 -68.23 33.33 -47.65
C LEU A 7 -67.44 32.82 -46.40
N ARG A 8 -66.85 31.61 -46.32
CA ARG A 8 -65.53 31.13 -46.81
C ARG A 8 -64.34 31.42 -45.86
N TRP A 9 -63.54 30.36 -45.62
CA TRP A 9 -62.22 30.22 -44.93
C TRP A 9 -62.26 29.95 -43.41
N GLY A 10 -61.62 28.94 -42.82
CA GLY A 10 -60.71 27.88 -43.31
C GLY A 10 -60.30 26.93 -42.16
N PHE A 11 -59.51 25.91 -42.50
CA PHE A 11 -58.80 24.94 -41.64
C PHE A 11 -59.57 23.74 -41.04
N GLY A 12 -59.57 22.64 -41.81
CA GLY A 12 -58.56 21.58 -41.63
C GLY A 12 -58.72 20.68 -40.40
N ALA A 13 -59.41 19.55 -40.60
CA ALA A 13 -59.37 18.39 -39.71
C ALA A 13 -57.96 17.77 -39.69
N VAL A 14 -57.38 17.64 -38.49
CA VAL A 14 -56.35 16.65 -38.20
C VAL A 14 -56.79 15.87 -36.97
N THR A 15 -57.24 14.64 -37.22
CA THR A 15 -57.45 13.62 -36.20
C THR A 15 -56.07 13.22 -35.68
N LEU A 16 -55.68 13.73 -34.50
CA LEU A 16 -54.48 13.28 -33.81
C LEU A 16 -54.76 11.91 -33.18
N ALA A 17 -54.40 10.84 -33.88
CA ALA A 17 -54.22 9.53 -33.29
C ALA A 17 -52.88 9.54 -32.54
N VAL A 18 -52.92 9.80 -31.23
CA VAL A 18 -51.77 9.59 -30.35
C VAL A 18 -51.65 8.08 -30.13
N LEU A 19 -50.75 7.45 -30.89
CA LEU A 19 -50.27 6.11 -30.63
C LEU A 19 -49.42 6.15 -29.35
N ALA A 20 -49.97 5.59 -28.28
CA ALA A 20 -49.21 5.18 -27.12
C ALA A 20 -48.29 4.02 -27.54
N LEU A 21 -46.99 4.29 -27.66
CA LEU A 21 -45.95 3.26 -27.75
C LEU A 21 -45.49 2.93 -26.33
N GLY A 22 -45.89 1.75 -25.88
CA GLY A 22 -45.50 1.16 -24.61
C GLY A 22 -44.11 0.54 -24.66
N ALA A 23 -43.60 0.27 -23.46
CA ALA A 23 -42.33 -0.36 -23.14
C ALA A 23 -41.95 -1.52 -24.09
N GLY A 24 -40.88 -1.32 -24.86
CA GLY A 24 -40.24 -2.34 -25.69
C GLY A 24 -38.92 -2.81 -25.09
N THR A 25 -38.75 -4.13 -24.94
CA THR A 25 -37.47 -4.77 -24.60
C THR A 25 -36.39 -4.49 -25.67
N ALA A 26 -35.10 -4.65 -25.34
CA ALA A 26 -33.92 -4.31 -26.18
C ALA A 26 -33.92 -4.77 -27.66
N GLY A 27 -34.78 -5.71 -28.07
CA GLY A 27 -35.00 -6.05 -29.48
C GLY A 27 -35.67 -4.96 -30.32
N ASP A 28 -36.40 -4.02 -29.70
CA ASP A 28 -37.24 -3.03 -30.39
C ASP A 28 -36.48 -1.76 -30.79
N ALA A 29 -35.50 -1.33 -30.00
CA ALA A 29 -34.70 -0.14 -30.31
C ALA A 29 -33.72 -0.38 -31.47
N LEU A 30 -33.06 -1.54 -31.51
CA LEU A 30 -32.12 -1.88 -32.60
C LEU A 30 -32.84 -2.08 -33.94
N SER A 31 -34.04 -2.69 -33.95
CA SER A 31 -34.84 -2.84 -35.16
C SER A 31 -35.34 -1.49 -35.67
N THR A 32 -35.89 -0.66 -34.78
CA THR A 32 -36.36 0.70 -35.10
C THR A 32 -35.22 1.57 -35.63
N ALA A 33 -34.07 1.60 -34.94
CA ALA A 33 -32.89 2.32 -35.39
C ALA A 33 -32.38 1.84 -36.76
N ARG A 34 -32.49 0.54 -37.07
CA ARG A 34 -32.11 0.01 -38.40
C ARG A 34 -33.06 0.48 -39.51
N GLU A 35 -34.36 0.52 -39.25
CA GLU A 35 -35.33 1.02 -40.24
C GLU A 35 -35.17 2.53 -40.49
N LEU A 36 -34.91 3.30 -39.43
CA LEU A 36 -34.58 4.72 -39.54
C LEU A 36 -33.28 4.94 -40.34
N ALA A 37 -32.25 4.13 -40.08
CA ALA A 37 -30.99 4.16 -40.82
C ALA A 37 -31.18 3.83 -42.32
N LYS A 38 -32.01 2.84 -42.67
CA LYS A 38 -32.35 2.53 -44.07
C LYS A 38 -33.02 3.71 -44.77
N SER A 39 -33.73 4.54 -44.02
CA SER A 39 -34.40 5.75 -44.50
C SER A 39 -33.50 7.00 -44.43
N ASN A 40 -32.21 6.86 -44.10
CA ASN A 40 -31.23 7.95 -43.90
C ASN A 40 -31.64 9.00 -42.86
N LYS A 41 -32.47 8.62 -41.87
CA LYS A 41 -32.91 9.50 -40.78
C LYS A 41 -31.94 9.45 -39.61
N TRP A 42 -30.70 9.89 -39.82
CA TRP A 42 -29.59 9.69 -38.88
C TRP A 42 -29.79 10.39 -37.52
N ASP A 43 -30.40 11.57 -37.47
CA ASP A 43 -30.75 12.24 -36.21
C ASP A 43 -31.77 11.46 -35.38
N GLU A 44 -32.76 10.84 -36.05
CA GLU A 44 -33.76 9.98 -35.39
C GLU A 44 -33.10 8.68 -34.88
N VAL A 45 -32.10 8.14 -35.60
CA VAL A 45 -31.29 7.01 -35.13
C VAL A 45 -30.54 7.36 -33.86
N VAL A 46 -29.81 8.48 -33.85
CA VAL A 46 -29.08 8.96 -32.66
C VAL A 46 -30.03 9.11 -31.48
N THR A 47 -31.16 9.79 -31.66
CA THR A 47 -32.16 9.99 -30.61
C THR A 47 -32.68 8.67 -30.05
N THR A 48 -33.09 7.75 -30.93
CA THR A 48 -33.60 6.42 -30.55
C THR A 48 -32.57 5.61 -29.77
N VAL A 49 -31.30 5.65 -30.21
CA VAL A 49 -30.23 4.89 -29.54
C VAL A 49 -29.85 5.55 -28.22
N GLU A 50 -29.76 6.88 -28.14
CA GLU A 50 -29.49 7.61 -26.90
C GLU A 50 -30.58 7.36 -25.84
N GLU A 51 -31.85 7.38 -26.23
CA GLU A 51 -32.97 7.03 -25.36
C GLU A 51 -32.88 5.58 -24.89
N HIS A 52 -32.55 4.64 -25.79
CA HIS A 52 -32.40 3.24 -25.40
C HIS A 52 -31.22 3.03 -24.44
N LEU A 53 -30.07 3.61 -24.75
CA LEU A 53 -28.86 3.53 -23.93
C LEU A 53 -29.02 4.22 -22.58
N ARG A 54 -29.99 5.13 -22.42
CA ARG A 54 -30.32 5.70 -21.11
C ARG A 54 -30.74 4.63 -20.12
N ASP A 55 -31.47 3.62 -20.57
CA ASP A 55 -32.11 2.63 -19.69
C ASP A 55 -31.56 1.19 -19.90
N ASN A 56 -30.71 0.96 -20.90
CA ASN A 56 -30.27 -0.38 -21.31
C ASN A 56 -28.78 -0.46 -21.63
N ALA A 57 -28.19 -1.64 -21.39
CA ALA A 57 -26.78 -1.90 -21.72
C ALA A 57 -26.54 -1.92 -23.24
N PRO A 58 -25.39 -1.39 -23.72
CA PRO A 58 -25.07 -1.40 -25.14
C PRO A 58 -24.83 -2.82 -25.67
N SER A 59 -25.08 -3.02 -26.97
CA SER A 59 -24.66 -4.22 -27.72
C SER A 59 -23.71 -3.81 -28.85
N PRO A 60 -22.81 -4.70 -29.31
CA PRO A 60 -21.85 -4.34 -30.36
C PRO A 60 -22.51 -3.94 -31.68
N GLN A 61 -23.71 -4.44 -31.97
CA GLN A 61 -24.50 -4.03 -33.15
C GLN A 61 -25.11 -2.64 -32.98
N LEU A 62 -25.53 -2.29 -31.76
CA LEU A 62 -26.09 -0.98 -31.46
C LEU A 62 -24.98 0.08 -31.45
N ASP A 63 -23.82 -0.22 -30.88
CA ASP A 63 -22.65 0.67 -30.89
C ASP A 63 -22.14 0.94 -32.31
N ASP A 64 -22.11 -0.08 -33.17
CA ASP A 64 -21.76 0.08 -34.59
C ASP A 64 -22.76 0.99 -35.32
N LEU A 65 -24.06 0.77 -35.11
CA LEU A 65 -25.11 1.57 -35.71
C LEU A 65 -25.08 3.02 -35.22
N TYR A 66 -24.85 3.21 -33.92
CA TYR A 66 -24.77 4.53 -33.29
C TYR A 66 -23.56 5.32 -33.78
N GLY A 67 -22.38 4.70 -33.76
CA GLY A 67 -21.17 5.31 -34.29
C GLY A 67 -21.29 5.61 -35.78
N THR A 68 -21.97 4.76 -36.55
CA THR A 68 -22.27 5.04 -37.97
C THR A 68 -23.18 6.26 -38.13
N ALA A 69 -24.24 6.37 -37.33
CA ALA A 69 -25.14 7.53 -37.39
C ALA A 69 -24.42 8.83 -37.02
N LEU A 70 -23.62 8.83 -35.95
CA LEU A 70 -22.79 9.96 -35.54
C LEU A 70 -21.81 10.38 -36.63
N PHE A 71 -21.20 9.42 -37.34
CA PHE A 71 -20.31 9.70 -38.45
C PHE A 71 -21.03 10.42 -39.60
N GLN A 72 -22.24 9.97 -39.97
CA GLN A 72 -23.05 10.61 -41.02
C GLN A 72 -23.48 12.03 -40.64
N LEU A 73 -23.63 12.32 -39.36
CA LEU A 73 -23.91 13.67 -38.82
C LEU A 73 -22.65 14.54 -38.64
N GLY A 74 -21.47 14.03 -39.02
CA GLY A 74 -20.20 14.75 -38.88
C GLY A 74 -19.61 14.76 -37.45
N ARG A 75 -20.23 14.07 -36.48
CA ARG A 75 -19.76 13.92 -35.10
C ARG A 75 -18.67 12.84 -35.00
N LYS A 76 -17.55 13.07 -35.72
CA LYS A 76 -16.53 12.04 -35.96
C LYS A 76 -15.79 11.56 -34.71
N ASP A 77 -15.60 12.41 -33.70
CA ASP A 77 -14.92 12.05 -32.43
C ASP A 77 -15.70 10.96 -31.69
N GLU A 78 -16.98 11.25 -31.48
CA GLU A 78 -17.93 10.35 -30.83
C GLU A 78 -18.15 9.09 -31.66
N ALA A 79 -18.31 9.24 -32.98
CA ALA A 79 -18.43 8.12 -33.90
C ALA A 79 -17.27 7.13 -33.73
N ALA A 80 -16.03 7.64 -33.71
CA ALA A 80 -14.85 6.81 -33.53
C ALA A 80 -14.81 6.12 -32.16
N HIS A 81 -15.25 6.77 -31.09
CA HIS A 81 -15.36 6.14 -29.77
C HIS A 81 -16.31 4.93 -29.78
N TYR A 82 -17.54 5.10 -30.26
CA TYR A 82 -18.53 4.00 -30.28
C TYR A 82 -18.17 2.89 -31.27
N LEU A 83 -17.59 3.24 -32.42
CA LEU A 83 -17.08 2.26 -33.37
C LEU A 83 -15.91 1.45 -32.79
N GLU A 84 -15.03 2.05 -31.97
CA GLU A 84 -13.97 1.30 -31.28
C GLU A 84 -14.53 0.38 -30.19
N ARG A 85 -15.56 0.82 -29.44
CA ARG A 85 -16.26 -0.01 -28.45
C ARG A 85 -16.92 -1.23 -29.10
N ALA A 86 -17.63 -1.01 -30.22
CA ALA A 86 -18.16 -2.08 -31.05
C ALA A 86 -17.04 -3.01 -31.52
N TYR A 87 -16.00 -2.45 -32.16
CA TYR A 87 -14.88 -3.21 -32.72
C TYR A 87 -14.23 -4.09 -31.66
N SER A 88 -14.02 -3.60 -30.44
CA SER A 88 -13.34 -4.30 -29.34
C SER A 88 -14.11 -5.50 -28.80
N THR A 89 -15.45 -5.47 -28.94
CA THR A 89 -16.34 -6.51 -28.41
C THR A 89 -16.46 -7.71 -29.36
N TRP A 90 -16.27 -7.51 -30.67
CA TRP A 90 -16.30 -8.62 -31.63
C TRP A 90 -15.05 -9.52 -31.53
N PRO A 91 -15.17 -10.84 -31.77
CA PRO A 91 -14.02 -11.72 -31.89
C PRO A 91 -13.08 -11.29 -33.03
N GLU A 92 -11.78 -11.49 -32.85
CA GLU A 92 -10.82 -11.21 -33.91
C GLU A 92 -11.02 -12.16 -35.09
N GLY A 93 -10.99 -11.64 -36.32
CA GLY A 93 -11.29 -12.38 -37.54
C GLY A 93 -12.78 -12.45 -37.92
N ASP A 94 -13.69 -11.89 -37.10
CA ASP A 94 -15.10 -11.78 -37.46
C ASP A 94 -15.28 -10.84 -38.68
N LYS A 95 -16.17 -11.24 -39.60
CA LYS A 95 -16.49 -10.45 -40.79
C LYS A 95 -17.11 -9.10 -40.42
N GLU A 96 -17.92 -9.05 -39.36
CA GLU A 96 -18.51 -7.80 -38.88
C GLU A 96 -17.44 -6.90 -38.24
N ALA A 97 -16.49 -7.46 -37.47
CA ALA A 97 -15.35 -6.70 -36.94
C ALA A 97 -14.54 -6.00 -38.05
N THR A 98 -14.36 -6.66 -39.19
CA THR A 98 -13.65 -6.09 -40.35
C THR A 98 -14.39 -4.90 -40.95
N LYS A 99 -15.72 -4.96 -41.02
CA LYS A 99 -16.56 -3.85 -41.51
C LYS A 99 -16.55 -2.66 -40.54
N VAL A 100 -16.69 -2.93 -39.25
CA VAL A 100 -16.62 -1.89 -38.19
C VAL A 100 -15.25 -1.22 -38.21
N ARG A 101 -14.16 -2.00 -38.32
CA ARG A 101 -12.79 -1.47 -38.42
C ARG A 101 -12.61 -0.51 -39.59
N LYS A 102 -13.20 -0.81 -40.75
CA LYS A 102 -13.14 0.09 -41.90
C LYS A 102 -13.83 1.43 -41.60
N ARG A 103 -15.05 1.39 -41.07
CA ARG A 103 -15.79 2.61 -40.65
C ARG A 103 -15.02 3.40 -39.60
N LEU A 104 -14.39 2.72 -38.65
CA LEU A 104 -13.56 3.34 -37.62
C LEU A 104 -12.35 4.05 -38.21
N MET A 105 -11.68 3.48 -39.21
CA MET A 105 -10.59 4.16 -39.93
C MET A 105 -11.07 5.39 -40.71
N ASP A 106 -12.31 5.38 -41.20
CA ASP A 106 -12.90 6.53 -41.90
C ASP A 106 -13.26 7.65 -40.89
N ALA A 107 -13.69 7.30 -39.67
CA ALA A 107 -14.00 8.24 -38.59
C ALA A 107 -12.77 8.81 -37.89
N ASP A 108 -11.74 7.97 -37.68
CA ASP A 108 -10.52 8.28 -36.95
C ASP A 108 -9.26 8.05 -37.83
N PRO A 109 -8.66 9.14 -38.37
CA PRO A 109 -7.50 9.06 -39.24
C PRO A 109 -6.23 8.58 -38.53
N LEU A 110 -6.19 8.60 -37.19
CA LEU A 110 -5.06 8.13 -36.38
C LEU A 110 -5.30 6.72 -35.82
N PHE A 111 -6.48 6.12 -36.05
CA PHE A 111 -6.84 4.81 -35.51
C PHE A 111 -5.82 3.73 -35.86
N GLY A 112 -5.29 3.71 -37.09
CA GLY A 112 -4.28 2.72 -37.48
C GLY A 112 -3.02 2.76 -36.62
N ARG A 113 -2.59 3.96 -36.21
CA ARG A 113 -1.44 4.15 -35.30
C ARG A 113 -1.79 3.82 -33.87
N ARG A 114 -2.99 4.20 -33.40
CA ARG A 114 -3.52 3.82 -32.09
C ARG A 114 -3.61 2.30 -31.94
N GLU A 115 -4.22 1.61 -32.91
CA GLU A 115 -4.31 0.15 -32.94
C GLU A 115 -2.92 -0.50 -32.94
N SER A 116 -1.99 0.03 -33.75
CA SER A 116 -0.61 -0.48 -33.78
C SER A 116 0.12 -0.31 -32.45
N LEU A 117 -0.06 0.83 -31.77
CA LEU A 117 0.48 1.07 -30.43
C LEU A 117 -0.09 0.09 -29.41
N MET A 118 -1.41 -0.11 -29.38
CA MET A 118 -2.05 -1.03 -28.43
C MET A 118 -1.63 -2.49 -28.65
N LYS A 119 -1.55 -2.93 -29.91
CA LYS A 119 -1.03 -4.26 -30.26
C LYS A 119 0.43 -4.43 -29.83
N LYS A 120 1.26 -3.42 -30.11
CA LYS A 120 2.67 -3.41 -29.68
C LYS A 120 2.78 -3.47 -28.16
N ALA A 121 1.98 -2.69 -27.44
CA ALA A 121 1.95 -2.68 -25.98
C ALA A 121 1.57 -4.05 -25.40
N ALA A 122 0.45 -4.64 -25.87
CA ALA A 122 0.02 -5.96 -25.45
C ALA A 122 1.13 -7.01 -25.61
N LYS A 123 1.78 -7.01 -26.78
CA LYS A 123 2.88 -7.92 -27.07
C LYS A 123 4.14 -7.65 -26.23
N ASP A 124 4.66 -6.43 -26.25
CA ASP A 124 5.93 -6.08 -25.60
C ASP A 124 5.85 -6.25 -24.07
N LEU A 125 4.68 -5.98 -23.47
CA LEU A 125 4.44 -6.16 -22.04
C LEU A 125 4.12 -7.61 -21.66
N LEU A 126 3.46 -8.40 -22.53
CA LEU A 126 3.37 -9.85 -22.35
C LEU A 126 4.76 -10.50 -22.37
N ASP A 127 5.62 -10.12 -23.31
CA ASP A 127 6.98 -10.65 -23.39
C ASP A 127 7.82 -10.20 -22.17
N SER A 128 7.57 -9.00 -21.64
CA SER A 128 8.14 -8.54 -20.36
C SER A 128 7.65 -9.37 -19.17
N ALA A 129 6.36 -9.65 -19.09
CA ALA A 129 5.78 -10.47 -18.05
C ALA A 129 6.31 -11.91 -18.08
N LYS A 130 6.55 -12.48 -19.27
CA LYS A 130 7.23 -13.79 -19.41
C LYS A 130 8.64 -13.74 -18.85
N ALA A 131 9.40 -12.68 -19.13
CA ALA A 131 10.75 -12.52 -18.59
C ALA A 131 10.75 -12.34 -17.05
N LEU A 132 9.78 -11.60 -16.51
CA LEU A 132 9.56 -11.47 -15.07
C LEU A 132 9.19 -12.81 -14.43
N GLU A 133 8.29 -13.59 -15.04
CA GLU A 133 7.92 -14.93 -14.56
C GLU A 133 9.11 -15.89 -14.57
N ALA A 134 9.89 -15.90 -15.66
CA ALA A 134 11.08 -16.72 -15.82
C ALA A 134 12.21 -16.36 -14.82
N SER A 135 12.25 -15.10 -14.35
CA SER A 135 13.18 -14.64 -13.32
C SER A 135 12.65 -14.81 -11.89
N GLY A 136 11.50 -15.46 -11.70
CA GLY A 136 10.89 -15.70 -10.39
C GLY A 136 10.06 -14.53 -9.85
N GLN A 137 9.97 -13.40 -10.56
CA GLN A 137 9.25 -12.19 -10.16
C GLN A 137 7.77 -12.23 -10.58
N LYS A 138 7.10 -13.29 -10.18
CA LYS A 138 5.81 -13.65 -10.72
C LYS A 138 4.65 -12.73 -10.27
N VAL A 139 4.74 -12.07 -9.09
CA VAL A 139 3.76 -11.05 -8.64
C VAL A 139 3.80 -9.83 -9.56
N ARG A 140 4.99 -9.30 -9.83
CA ARG A 140 5.21 -8.19 -10.76
C ARG A 140 4.76 -8.53 -12.19
N ALA A 141 4.98 -9.78 -12.61
CA ALA A 141 4.43 -10.29 -13.87
C ALA A 141 2.89 -10.26 -13.87
N MET A 142 2.22 -10.67 -12.78
CA MET A 142 0.76 -10.62 -12.64
C MET A 142 0.21 -9.20 -12.75
N GLU A 143 0.77 -8.24 -12.01
CA GLU A 143 0.35 -6.84 -12.03
C GLU A 143 0.46 -6.25 -13.45
N LEU A 144 1.59 -6.51 -14.12
CA LEU A 144 1.78 -6.08 -15.50
C LEU A 144 0.75 -6.70 -16.46
N LEU A 145 0.47 -7.99 -16.31
CA LEU A 145 -0.52 -8.70 -17.13
C LEU A 145 -1.93 -8.17 -16.91
N GLN A 146 -2.32 -7.89 -15.67
CA GLN A 146 -3.65 -7.36 -15.34
C GLN A 146 -3.87 -5.97 -15.93
N ARG A 147 -2.84 -5.11 -15.92
CA ARG A 147 -2.90 -3.76 -16.51
C ARG A 147 -2.99 -3.77 -18.02
N VAL A 148 -2.27 -4.68 -18.69
CA VAL A 148 -2.25 -4.73 -20.16
C VAL A 148 -3.38 -5.57 -20.76
N GLN A 149 -4.00 -6.46 -19.97
CA GLN A 149 -5.09 -7.33 -20.42
C GLN A 149 -6.22 -6.59 -21.16
N PRO A 150 -6.70 -5.41 -20.71
CA PRO A 150 -7.77 -4.68 -21.42
C PRO A 150 -7.38 -4.24 -22.83
N LEU A 151 -6.09 -4.08 -23.13
CA LEU A 151 -5.60 -3.66 -24.45
C LEU A 151 -5.42 -4.83 -25.43
N ALA A 152 -5.34 -6.05 -24.91
CA ALA A 152 -4.92 -7.22 -25.68
C ALA A 152 -6.09 -7.86 -26.43
N ARG A 153 -5.80 -8.40 -27.62
CA ARG A 153 -6.76 -9.14 -28.46
C ARG A 153 -6.11 -10.41 -29.03
N GLY A 154 -6.96 -11.35 -29.46
CA GLY A 154 -6.55 -12.59 -30.11
C GLY A 154 -5.43 -13.36 -29.41
N PRO A 155 -4.32 -13.69 -30.09
CA PRO A 155 -3.24 -14.49 -29.52
C PRO A 155 -2.58 -13.86 -28.29
N ASP A 156 -2.44 -12.54 -28.24
CA ASP A 156 -1.82 -11.86 -27.10
C ASP A 156 -2.73 -11.94 -25.86
N LEU A 157 -4.04 -11.75 -26.04
CA LEU A 157 -5.01 -11.93 -24.95
C LEU A 157 -5.06 -13.38 -24.45
N ALA A 158 -5.00 -14.35 -25.37
CA ALA A 158 -4.92 -15.76 -25.02
C ALA A 158 -3.65 -16.05 -24.21
N GLY A 159 -2.49 -15.56 -24.66
CA GLY A 159 -1.21 -15.70 -23.96
C GLY A 159 -1.19 -15.01 -22.59
N ILE A 160 -1.81 -13.83 -22.45
CA ILE A 160 -1.99 -13.15 -21.16
C ILE A 160 -2.86 -14.00 -20.22
N LYS A 161 -4.01 -14.50 -20.68
CA LYS A 161 -4.90 -15.34 -19.87
C LYS A 161 -4.22 -16.64 -19.43
N GLU A 162 -3.49 -17.29 -20.34
CA GLU A 162 -2.71 -18.49 -20.06
C GLU A 162 -1.63 -18.21 -19.01
N LEU A 163 -0.84 -17.15 -19.18
CA LEU A 163 0.22 -16.78 -18.25
C LEU A 163 -0.33 -16.34 -16.89
N ILE A 164 -1.46 -15.61 -16.84
CA ILE A 164 -2.18 -15.32 -15.60
C ILE A 164 -2.60 -16.64 -14.92
N GLY A 165 -3.15 -17.60 -15.67
CA GLY A 165 -3.51 -18.92 -15.17
C GLY A 165 -2.30 -19.68 -14.59
N LYS A 166 -1.17 -19.68 -15.30
CA LYS A 166 0.10 -20.29 -14.89
C LYS A 166 0.74 -19.61 -13.66
N ILE A 167 0.71 -18.28 -13.61
CA ILE A 167 1.26 -17.53 -12.48
C ILE A 167 0.40 -17.78 -11.25
N ARG A 168 -0.94 -17.66 -11.35
CA ARG A 168 -1.87 -17.93 -10.23
C ARG A 168 -1.72 -19.34 -9.68
N SER A 169 -1.38 -20.32 -10.51
CA SER A 169 -1.12 -21.69 -10.04
C SER A 169 0.26 -21.90 -9.42
N SER A 170 1.17 -20.92 -9.49
CA SER A 170 2.59 -21.08 -9.13
C SER A 170 3.18 -19.96 -8.25
N THR A 171 2.36 -19.07 -7.68
CA THR A 171 2.80 -17.91 -6.88
C THR A 171 2.16 -17.77 -5.51
N THR A 172 3.00 -17.99 -4.49
CA THR A 172 2.82 -17.40 -3.15
C THR A 172 4.23 -17.23 -2.51
N ALA A 173 4.67 -16.00 -2.14
CA ALA A 173 5.96 -15.66 -1.44
C ALA A 173 5.98 -14.22 -0.78
N VAL A 174 7.01 -13.83 0.01
CA VAL A 174 7.02 -13.28 1.42
C VAL A 174 7.35 -11.77 1.74
N ASP A 175 6.60 -11.17 2.70
CA ASP A 175 6.79 -9.99 3.63
C ASP A 175 6.29 -10.35 5.07
N LEU A 176 6.99 -10.21 6.21
CA LEU A 176 6.41 -10.75 7.49
C LEU A 176 4.99 -10.22 7.85
N THR A 177 4.65 -8.97 7.50
CA THR A 177 3.35 -8.34 7.80
C THR A 177 2.48 -8.14 6.54
N ALA A 178 3.05 -8.17 5.33
CA ALA A 178 2.30 -8.19 4.06
C ALA A 178 2.29 -9.56 3.34
N THR A 179 3.00 -10.58 3.83
CA THR A 179 2.62 -12.01 3.75
C THR A 179 1.75 -12.44 4.91
N ALA A 180 1.56 -11.60 5.93
CA ALA A 180 0.56 -11.91 6.93
C ALA A 180 -0.79 -12.10 6.23
N GLY A 181 -1.32 -13.32 6.32
CA GLY A 181 -2.67 -13.59 5.87
C GLY A 181 -3.66 -12.86 6.77
N LYS A 182 -4.92 -12.76 6.33
CA LYS A 182 -5.99 -12.33 7.23
C LYS A 182 -6.05 -13.34 8.37
N ARG A 183 -5.71 -12.93 9.61
CA ARG A 183 -5.71 -13.79 10.80
C ARG A 183 -7.06 -14.53 10.88
N PRO A 184 -7.07 -15.87 10.94
CA PRO A 184 -8.30 -16.63 11.12
C PRO A 184 -9.02 -16.19 12.39
N ALA A 185 -10.35 -16.30 12.43
CA ALA A 185 -11.13 -16.00 13.64
C ALA A 185 -10.68 -16.84 14.85
N GLU A 186 -10.22 -18.06 14.59
CA GLU A 186 -9.70 -19.01 15.57
C GLU A 186 -8.23 -18.73 15.99
N GLY A 187 -7.53 -17.79 15.30
CA GLY A 187 -6.07 -17.63 15.38
C GLY A 187 -5.29 -18.58 14.46
N TRP A 188 -3.97 -18.40 14.37
CA TRP A 188 -3.11 -19.32 13.60
C TRP A 188 -2.81 -20.58 14.40
N PRO A 189 -2.87 -21.79 13.80
CA PRO A 189 -2.39 -22.99 14.44
C PRO A 189 -0.87 -22.93 14.65
N GLU A 190 -0.34 -23.67 15.62
CA GLU A 190 1.11 -23.81 15.78
C GLU A 190 1.68 -24.52 14.55
N ILE A 191 2.77 -23.98 13.99
CA ILE A 191 3.55 -24.58 12.93
C ILE A 191 5.00 -24.76 13.36
N THR A 192 5.69 -25.72 12.73
CA THR A 192 7.12 -25.95 12.95
C THR A 192 7.91 -25.69 11.67
N VAL A 193 8.92 -24.81 11.73
CA VAL A 193 9.84 -24.49 10.63
C VAL A 193 11.28 -24.63 11.12
N GLU A 194 12.17 -25.22 10.33
CA GLU A 194 13.57 -25.37 10.73
C GLU A 194 14.48 -24.48 9.86
N SER A 195 15.29 -23.63 10.50
CA SER A 195 16.31 -22.79 9.85
C SER A 195 17.71 -23.41 9.96
N LYS A 196 18.77 -22.70 9.55
CA LYS A 196 20.15 -23.19 9.69
C LYS A 196 20.52 -23.39 11.16
N ARG A 197 20.08 -22.50 12.06
CA ARG A 197 20.49 -22.47 13.48
C ARG A 197 19.36 -22.69 14.48
N TYR A 198 18.10 -22.58 14.08
CA TYR A 198 16.95 -22.64 14.98
C TYR A 198 15.86 -23.60 14.50
N VAL A 199 15.01 -24.03 15.43
CA VAL A 199 13.69 -24.63 15.16
C VAL A 199 12.65 -23.60 15.59
N MET A 200 11.73 -23.22 14.73
CA MET A 200 10.66 -22.28 15.04
C MET A 200 9.39 -23.07 15.32
N ARG A 201 8.74 -22.84 16.46
CA ARG A 201 7.37 -23.27 16.77
C ARG A 201 6.52 -22.02 16.89
N ALA A 202 5.71 -21.70 15.90
CA ALA A 202 5.09 -20.38 15.83
C ALA A 202 3.60 -20.46 15.56
N HIS A 203 2.82 -19.60 16.23
CA HIS A 203 1.46 -19.24 15.84
C HIS A 203 1.48 -18.08 14.83
N LEU A 204 2.31 -18.24 13.81
CA LEU A 204 2.51 -17.29 12.72
C LEU A 204 2.23 -17.99 11.40
N GLU A 205 2.12 -17.20 10.35
CA GLU A 205 2.05 -17.69 8.98
C GLU A 205 3.38 -18.41 8.61
N PRO A 206 3.37 -19.52 7.83
CA PRO A 206 4.58 -20.26 7.47
C PRO A 206 5.68 -19.41 6.83
N SER A 207 5.32 -18.57 5.87
CA SER A 207 6.22 -17.62 5.22
C SER A 207 6.86 -16.64 6.19
N VAL A 208 6.09 -16.26 7.23
CA VAL A 208 6.53 -15.33 8.26
C VAL A 208 7.53 -16.03 9.18
N ALA A 209 7.24 -17.26 9.59
CA ALA A 209 8.15 -18.09 10.38
C ALA A 209 9.47 -18.41 9.63
N GLU A 210 9.43 -18.63 8.31
CA GLU A 210 10.61 -18.87 7.48
C GLU A 210 11.55 -17.66 7.38
N LEU A 211 11.02 -16.49 7.05
CA LEU A 211 11.82 -15.26 6.98
C LEU A 211 12.35 -14.86 8.37
N LEU A 212 11.55 -15.05 9.43
CA LEU A 212 12.03 -14.90 10.81
C LEU A 212 13.21 -15.84 11.10
N GLY A 213 13.11 -17.11 10.70
CA GLY A 213 14.21 -18.07 10.83
C GLY A 213 15.49 -17.63 10.11
N HIS A 214 15.38 -17.04 8.92
CA HIS A 214 16.52 -16.48 8.20
C HIS A 214 17.15 -15.28 8.92
N THR A 215 16.33 -14.34 9.39
CA THR A 215 16.79 -13.18 10.17
C THR A 215 17.48 -13.60 11.47
N MET A 216 16.96 -14.63 12.15
CA MET A 216 17.60 -15.17 13.34
C MET A 216 18.93 -15.88 13.04
N ASP A 217 19.06 -16.52 11.87
CA ASP A 217 20.33 -17.09 11.42
C ASP A 217 21.41 -16.01 11.16
N GLU A 218 21.01 -14.81 10.72
CA GLU A 218 21.93 -13.68 10.47
C GLU A 218 22.44 -13.07 11.79
N ILE A 219 21.55 -12.77 12.74
CA ILE A 219 21.98 -12.22 14.05
C ILE A 219 22.79 -13.23 14.88
N PHE A 220 22.60 -14.53 14.63
CA PHE A 220 23.36 -15.60 15.29
C PHE A 220 24.88 -15.35 15.23
N GLU A 221 25.39 -14.92 14.09
CA GLU A 221 26.82 -14.68 13.89
C GLU A 221 27.33 -13.51 14.75
N TYR A 222 26.47 -12.54 15.10
CA TYR A 222 26.81 -11.47 16.03
C TYR A 222 26.85 -11.96 17.47
N TYR A 223 25.97 -12.88 17.87
CA TYR A 223 26.09 -13.53 19.18
C TYR A 223 27.41 -14.29 19.28
N VAL A 224 27.79 -15.08 18.27
CA VAL A 224 29.09 -15.78 18.27
C VAL A 224 30.24 -14.79 18.38
N LYS A 225 30.17 -13.66 17.66
CA LYS A 225 31.20 -12.61 17.72
C LYS A 225 31.31 -12.00 19.12
N ILE A 226 30.21 -11.62 19.75
CA ILE A 226 30.23 -10.99 21.07
C ILE A 226 30.59 -12.00 22.15
N TYR A 227 29.92 -13.15 22.21
CA TYR A 227 30.07 -14.12 23.29
C TYR A 227 31.32 -14.99 23.16
N PHE A 228 31.78 -15.29 21.94
CA PHE A 228 32.87 -16.23 21.69
C PHE A 228 33.98 -15.69 20.77
N ASP A 229 33.97 -14.40 20.43
CA ASP A 229 34.97 -13.79 19.53
C ASP A 229 35.05 -14.48 18.16
N GLY A 230 33.89 -14.91 17.66
CA GLY A 230 33.80 -15.64 16.40
C GLY A 230 34.19 -17.12 16.51
N ASN A 231 34.62 -17.59 17.69
CA ASN A 231 35.02 -18.98 17.88
C ASN A 231 33.81 -19.91 18.06
N THR A 232 33.43 -20.57 16.96
CA THR A 232 32.30 -21.50 16.91
C THR A 232 32.52 -22.81 17.66
N ALA A 233 33.75 -23.11 18.13
CA ALA A 233 34.03 -24.35 18.87
C ALA A 233 33.37 -24.41 20.25
N TYR A 234 32.88 -23.27 20.77
CA TYR A 234 32.18 -23.18 22.04
C TYR A 234 30.66 -23.40 21.93
N LEU A 235 30.13 -23.54 20.71
CA LEU A 235 28.70 -23.70 20.48
C LEU A 235 28.22 -25.10 20.83
N ASP A 236 27.04 -25.17 21.45
CA ASP A 236 26.27 -26.41 21.50
C ASP A 236 25.72 -26.72 20.10
N PRO A 237 25.89 -27.94 19.57
CA PRO A 237 25.37 -28.30 18.26
C PRO A 237 23.83 -28.36 18.20
N ARG A 238 23.13 -28.37 19.34
CA ARG A 238 21.66 -28.37 19.41
C ARG A 238 21.08 -27.03 18.97
N LYS A 239 20.15 -27.06 18.02
CA LYS A 239 19.34 -25.89 17.65
C LYS A 239 18.40 -25.53 18.79
N ALA A 240 18.38 -24.27 19.19
CA ALA A 240 17.37 -23.76 20.11
C ALA A 240 16.02 -23.66 19.39
N THR A 241 14.95 -23.87 20.15
CA THR A 241 13.60 -23.70 19.65
C THR A 241 13.15 -22.27 19.91
N ILE A 242 12.67 -21.53 18.92
CA ILE A 242 12.00 -20.25 19.12
C ILE A 242 10.50 -20.48 19.07
N VAL A 243 9.82 -20.22 20.19
CA VAL A 243 8.39 -20.37 20.37
C VAL A 243 7.71 -19.01 20.26
N ILE A 244 6.84 -18.83 19.25
CA ILE A 244 6.04 -17.61 19.08
C ILE A 244 4.59 -17.89 19.43
N HIS A 245 4.15 -17.32 20.55
CA HIS A 245 2.78 -17.38 21.04
C HIS A 245 1.84 -16.46 20.25
N PRO A 246 0.53 -16.79 20.19
CA PRO A 246 -0.44 -16.03 19.40
C PRO A 246 -0.73 -14.61 19.94
N ASP A 247 -0.50 -14.40 21.23
CA ASP A 247 -0.63 -13.13 21.94
C ASP A 247 0.11 -13.19 23.29
N GLN A 248 0.15 -12.04 23.98
CA GLN A 248 0.79 -11.91 25.29
C GLN A 248 0.07 -12.73 26.38
N ALA A 249 -1.24 -12.93 26.29
CA ALA A 249 -1.99 -13.67 27.30
C ALA A 249 -1.66 -15.17 27.25
N ASP A 250 -1.42 -15.71 26.07
CA ASP A 250 -1.00 -17.09 25.89
C ASP A 250 0.45 -17.32 26.34
N LEU A 251 1.36 -16.41 25.95
CA LEU A 251 2.74 -16.40 26.46
C LEU A 251 2.76 -16.49 27.99
N ARG A 252 1.90 -15.70 28.67
CA ARG A 252 1.80 -15.66 30.14
C ARG A 252 1.39 -16.98 30.79
N LYS A 253 0.71 -17.89 30.10
CA LYS A 253 0.33 -19.19 30.68
C LYS A 253 1.55 -20.07 30.99
N GLY A 254 2.64 -19.88 30.25
CA GLY A 254 3.91 -20.59 30.47
C GLY A 254 4.81 -19.94 31.53
N TRP A 255 4.54 -18.69 31.93
CA TRP A 255 5.33 -17.98 32.93
C TRP A 255 4.86 -18.33 34.35
N THR A 256 5.76 -18.88 35.16
CA THR A 256 5.45 -19.36 36.51
C THR A 256 6.11 -18.52 37.61
N GLN A 257 6.80 -17.42 37.26
CA GLN A 257 7.46 -16.54 38.21
C GLN A 257 6.52 -15.38 38.63
N ASP A 258 6.61 -14.98 39.90
CA ASP A 258 5.74 -13.96 40.55
C ASP A 258 6.25 -12.51 40.36
N ASP A 259 7.12 -12.25 39.38
CA ASP A 259 7.84 -10.98 39.17
C ASP A 259 7.22 -10.06 38.10
N GLY A 260 6.02 -10.39 37.63
CA GLY A 260 5.37 -9.71 36.52
C GLY A 260 5.73 -10.37 35.18
N ALA A 261 4.74 -10.50 34.31
CA ALA A 261 4.92 -11.22 33.06
C ALA A 261 5.86 -10.49 32.10
N PRO A 262 6.91 -11.16 31.56
CA PRO A 262 7.82 -10.52 30.62
C PRO A 262 7.23 -10.46 29.21
N GLU A 263 7.86 -9.68 28.33
CA GLU A 263 7.50 -9.61 26.90
C GLU A 263 8.06 -10.80 26.10
N GLY A 264 9.00 -11.56 26.68
CA GLY A 264 9.58 -12.81 26.20
C GLY A 264 10.49 -13.43 27.27
N TRP A 265 10.99 -14.66 27.08
CA TRP A 265 12.01 -15.22 27.96
C TRP A 265 12.84 -16.33 27.28
N TRP A 266 14.06 -16.53 27.74
CA TRP A 266 14.85 -17.73 27.48
C TRP A 266 14.63 -18.82 28.54
N SER A 267 14.23 -20.03 28.12
CA SER A 267 14.19 -21.25 28.96
C SER A 267 15.45 -22.10 28.74
N PRO A 268 16.45 -22.03 29.64
CA PRO A 268 17.68 -22.80 29.49
C PRO A 268 17.48 -24.32 29.61
N MET A 269 16.46 -24.76 30.34
CA MET A 269 16.18 -26.18 30.57
C MET A 269 15.53 -26.82 29.35
N ASP A 270 14.56 -26.13 28.75
CA ASP A 270 13.84 -26.60 27.56
C ASP A 270 14.58 -26.27 26.26
N TRP A 271 15.59 -25.41 26.34
CA TRP A 271 16.37 -24.91 25.20
C TRP A 271 15.48 -24.09 24.23
N GLU A 272 14.57 -23.31 24.81
CA GLU A 272 13.53 -22.58 24.08
C GLU A 272 13.60 -21.07 24.34
N VAL A 273 13.42 -20.25 23.31
CA VAL A 273 13.23 -18.78 23.39
C VAL A 273 11.74 -18.52 23.15
N HIS A 274 11.08 -17.83 24.07
CA HIS A 274 9.65 -17.51 23.97
C HIS A 274 9.44 -16.04 23.67
N ALA A 275 8.56 -15.75 22.72
CA ALA A 275 8.02 -14.42 22.42
C ALA A 275 6.58 -14.54 21.92
N TYR A 276 5.95 -13.45 21.53
CA TYR A 276 4.57 -13.47 21.01
C TYR A 276 4.37 -12.56 19.81
N ASP A 277 3.34 -12.83 19.03
CA ASP A 277 2.89 -11.96 17.96
C ASP A 277 2.41 -10.61 18.53
N THR A 278 3.20 -9.55 18.32
CA THR A 278 2.91 -8.20 18.86
C THR A 278 1.86 -7.43 18.05
N ARG A 279 1.44 -7.91 16.87
CA ARG A 279 0.48 -7.20 15.99
C ARG A 279 -0.84 -6.83 16.70
N PRO A 280 -1.45 -7.68 17.55
CA PRO A 280 -2.66 -7.30 18.29
C PRO A 280 -2.49 -6.07 19.18
N ASN A 281 -1.27 -5.81 19.67
CA ASN A 281 -1.00 -4.71 20.60
C ASN A 281 -0.44 -3.46 19.89
N THR A 282 0.40 -3.65 18.87
CA THR A 282 1.21 -2.58 18.28
C THR A 282 0.93 -2.36 16.79
N GLY A 283 0.16 -3.25 16.15
CA GLY A 283 -0.06 -3.28 14.72
C GLY A 283 1.12 -3.80 13.89
N ARG A 284 2.25 -4.17 14.51
CA ARG A 284 3.49 -4.57 13.82
C ARG A 284 4.24 -5.69 14.55
N LEU A 285 5.19 -6.33 13.86
CA LEU A 285 6.07 -7.36 14.42
C LEU A 285 7.46 -6.84 14.88
N ASP A 286 7.78 -5.56 14.67
CA ASP A 286 9.09 -4.98 15.01
C ASP A 286 9.50 -5.23 16.47
N TRP A 287 8.55 -5.06 17.40
CA TRP A 287 8.80 -5.24 18.83
C TRP A 287 9.03 -6.73 19.18
N MET A 288 8.28 -7.64 18.55
CA MET A 288 8.56 -9.08 18.70
C MET A 288 10.01 -9.39 18.30
N LEU A 289 10.49 -8.81 17.20
CA LEU A 289 11.85 -9.05 16.72
C LEU A 289 12.92 -8.48 17.66
N GLU A 290 12.73 -7.26 18.17
CA GLU A 290 13.62 -6.66 19.19
C GLU A 290 13.69 -7.54 20.45
N THR A 291 12.55 -8.05 20.90
CA THR A 291 12.46 -8.99 22.03
C THR A 291 13.21 -10.28 21.73
N LEU A 292 13.02 -10.86 20.55
CA LEU A 292 13.74 -12.09 20.16
C LEU A 292 15.25 -11.89 20.10
N PHE A 293 15.72 -10.73 19.64
CA PHE A 293 17.14 -10.40 19.64
C PHE A 293 17.72 -10.30 21.05
N HIS A 294 16.94 -9.77 21.99
CA HIS A 294 17.30 -9.78 23.41
C HIS A 294 17.35 -11.21 23.95
N GLU A 295 16.23 -11.93 23.87
CA GLU A 295 16.03 -13.21 24.55
C GLU A 295 16.92 -14.32 23.99
N ALA A 296 17.07 -14.40 22.66
CA ALA A 296 17.92 -15.41 22.03
C ALA A 296 19.40 -15.25 22.42
N SER A 297 19.83 -14.06 22.83
CA SER A 297 21.22 -13.84 23.26
C SER A 297 21.54 -14.53 24.60
N HIS A 298 20.55 -14.73 25.48
CA HIS A 298 20.74 -15.43 26.76
C HIS A 298 21.15 -16.90 26.58
N GLN A 299 20.81 -17.52 25.45
CA GLN A 299 21.29 -18.85 25.06
C GLN A 299 22.83 -18.90 25.10
N PHE A 300 23.49 -17.86 24.57
CA PHE A 300 24.94 -17.81 24.46
C PHE A 300 25.59 -17.51 25.80
N MET A 301 24.96 -16.69 26.64
CA MET A 301 25.39 -16.51 28.02
C MET A 301 25.28 -17.82 28.82
N THR A 302 24.21 -18.61 28.61
CA THR A 302 24.03 -19.93 29.22
C THR A 302 25.16 -20.89 28.81
N MET A 303 25.48 -20.96 27.52
CA MET A 303 26.61 -21.75 27.00
C MET A 303 27.95 -21.31 27.59
N LEU A 304 28.16 -20.00 27.73
CA LEU A 304 29.38 -19.45 28.30
C LEU A 304 29.53 -19.77 29.79
N ALA A 305 28.44 -19.66 30.55
CA ALA A 305 28.41 -19.89 31.99
C ALA A 305 28.62 -21.37 32.36
N ARG A 306 28.18 -22.32 31.52
CA ARG A 306 28.26 -23.77 31.79
C ARG A 306 27.69 -24.16 33.16
N GLY A 307 26.59 -23.52 33.55
CA GLY A 307 25.95 -23.70 34.86
C GLY A 307 26.59 -22.89 36.00
N GLY A 308 27.57 -22.03 35.71
CA GLY A 308 28.16 -21.07 36.64
C GLY A 308 27.27 -19.85 36.89
N LEU A 309 27.69 -19.01 37.85
CA LEU A 309 27.00 -17.76 38.16
C LEU A 309 27.24 -16.73 37.05
N THR A 310 26.17 -16.13 36.54
CA THR A 310 26.23 -14.98 35.62
C THR A 310 25.77 -13.72 36.35
N PRO A 311 26.58 -12.65 36.43
CA PRO A 311 26.13 -11.39 36.99
C PRO A 311 24.92 -10.84 36.23
N ALA A 312 23.85 -10.51 36.94
CA ALA A 312 22.59 -10.09 36.32
C ALA A 312 22.74 -8.85 35.43
N TRP A 313 23.46 -7.82 35.90
CA TRP A 313 23.69 -6.61 35.08
C TRP A 313 24.41 -6.92 33.75
N LEU A 314 25.33 -7.89 33.77
CA LEU A 314 26.13 -8.28 32.61
C LEU A 314 25.28 -9.12 31.65
N ASN A 315 24.46 -10.03 32.17
CA ASN A 315 23.52 -10.82 31.37
C ASN A 315 22.57 -9.88 30.61
N GLU A 316 21.78 -9.09 31.35
CA GLU A 316 20.77 -8.21 30.80
C GLU A 316 21.38 -7.07 29.97
N GLY A 317 22.51 -6.51 30.41
CA GLY A 317 23.22 -5.47 29.66
C GLY A 317 23.75 -5.97 28.31
N THR A 318 24.21 -7.22 28.23
CA THR A 318 24.64 -7.82 26.96
C THR A 318 23.46 -8.13 26.06
N SER A 319 22.36 -8.64 26.62
CA SER A 319 21.14 -8.89 25.85
C SER A 319 20.57 -7.60 25.29
N SER A 320 20.47 -6.55 26.10
CA SER A 320 19.99 -5.24 25.66
C SER A 320 20.90 -4.58 24.62
N PHE A 321 22.17 -4.98 24.48
CA PHE A 321 23.01 -4.49 23.38
C PHE A 321 22.43 -4.89 22.02
N PHE A 322 21.83 -6.08 21.90
CA PHE A 322 21.27 -6.58 20.64
C PHE A 322 19.91 -5.97 20.28
N GLU A 323 19.23 -5.30 21.21
CA GLU A 323 18.03 -4.48 20.92
C GLU A 323 18.34 -3.35 19.93
N GLY A 324 19.61 -2.95 19.80
CA GLY A 324 20.07 -1.97 18.81
C GLY A 324 20.24 -2.51 17.40
N ALA A 325 20.11 -3.83 17.18
CA ALA A 325 20.20 -4.42 15.84
C ALA A 325 18.99 -4.04 14.99
N SER A 326 19.19 -3.99 13.66
CA SER A 326 18.11 -3.70 12.71
C SER A 326 18.09 -4.77 11.63
N ALA A 327 16.92 -5.38 11.41
CA ALA A 327 16.70 -6.29 10.29
C ALA A 327 16.28 -5.51 9.03
N MET A 328 16.86 -5.87 7.90
CA MET A 328 16.59 -5.31 6.59
C MET A 328 15.49 -6.13 5.87
N ALA A 329 14.91 -5.56 4.82
CA ALA A 329 13.81 -6.19 4.07
C ALA A 329 14.21 -7.51 3.39
N ASP A 330 15.50 -7.71 3.13
CA ASP A 330 16.04 -8.96 2.55
C ASP A 330 16.39 -10.01 3.61
N GLY A 331 16.11 -9.74 4.89
CA GLY A 331 16.40 -10.63 6.02
C GLY A 331 17.78 -10.45 6.63
N THR A 332 18.65 -9.63 6.04
CA THR A 332 19.98 -9.32 6.62
C THR A 332 19.84 -8.53 7.91
N VAL A 333 20.75 -8.74 8.87
CA VAL A 333 20.75 -8.00 10.14
C VAL A 333 21.97 -7.10 10.20
N LEU A 334 21.76 -5.82 10.51
CA LEU A 334 22.83 -4.85 10.73
C LEU A 334 23.36 -4.96 12.16
N TRP A 335 24.67 -4.73 12.30
CA TRP A 335 25.33 -4.70 13.60
C TRP A 335 24.63 -3.69 14.54
N PRO A 336 24.48 -4.00 15.85
CA PRO A 336 23.75 -3.13 16.75
C PRO A 336 24.30 -1.70 16.82
N ASP A 337 23.42 -0.71 16.56
CA ASP A 337 23.63 0.70 16.93
C ASP A 337 23.11 0.93 18.37
N ALA A 338 22.98 2.18 18.82
CA ALA A 338 22.42 2.42 20.14
C ALA A 338 20.91 2.07 20.20
N ALA A 339 20.53 1.21 21.15
CA ALA A 339 19.14 0.95 21.50
C ALA A 339 18.50 2.25 22.01
N ARG A 340 17.65 2.88 21.19
CA ARG A 340 17.21 4.26 21.38
C ARG A 340 16.44 4.47 22.68
N GLU A 341 15.55 3.55 23.04
CA GLU A 341 14.78 3.64 24.28
C GLU A 341 15.70 3.50 25.51
N ARG A 342 16.65 2.55 25.47
CA ARG A 342 17.68 2.41 26.52
C ARG A 342 18.53 3.67 26.63
N LEU A 343 18.99 4.23 25.53
CA LEU A 343 19.76 5.49 25.51
C LEU A 343 18.98 6.67 26.09
N ARG A 344 17.69 6.79 25.74
CA ARG A 344 16.83 7.86 26.26
C ARG A 344 16.65 7.77 27.77
N HIS A 345 16.32 6.57 28.27
CA HIS A 345 16.16 6.34 29.71
C HIS A 345 17.47 6.52 30.46
N LEU A 346 18.59 6.00 29.92
CA LEU A 346 19.90 6.19 30.50
C LEU A 346 20.27 7.67 30.58
N TYR A 347 20.08 8.45 29.50
CA TYR A 347 20.35 9.88 29.53
C TYR A 347 19.54 10.61 30.60
N ALA A 348 18.25 10.29 30.74
CA ALA A 348 17.42 10.86 31.80
C ALA A 348 17.97 10.52 33.20
N MET A 349 18.31 9.25 33.45
CA MET A 349 18.90 8.80 34.72
C MET A 349 20.26 9.45 35.01
N LEU A 350 21.08 9.66 33.97
CA LEU A 350 22.39 10.28 34.14
C LEU A 350 22.29 11.79 34.36
N THR A 351 21.27 12.48 33.85
CA THR A 351 21.17 13.95 33.87
C THR A 351 20.25 14.53 34.94
N ILE A 352 19.30 13.74 35.46
CA ILE A 352 18.38 14.17 36.52
C ILE A 352 18.98 13.88 37.90
N LYS A 353 18.88 14.83 38.84
CA LYS A 353 19.50 14.72 40.19
C LYS A 353 18.71 13.84 41.19
N SER A 354 17.41 13.63 40.98
CA SER A 354 16.55 12.62 41.62
C SER A 354 15.14 12.69 41.00
N ASP A 355 14.43 11.58 40.83
CA ASP A 355 13.07 11.57 40.25
C ASP A 355 11.94 11.76 41.29
N GLY A 356 12.29 11.99 42.56
CA GLY A 356 11.32 12.26 43.62
C GLY A 356 10.55 11.04 44.14
N ASN A 357 10.70 9.84 43.53
CA ASN A 357 9.97 8.62 43.93
C ASN A 357 10.82 7.34 43.97
N GLY A 358 12.10 7.34 43.55
CA GLY A 358 12.96 6.16 43.59
C GLY A 358 14.46 6.51 43.65
N ARG A 359 15.27 5.56 44.14
CA ARG A 359 16.73 5.68 44.10
C ARG A 359 17.20 5.33 42.69
N ILE A 360 17.68 6.33 41.93
CA ILE A 360 18.46 6.08 40.71
C ILE A 360 19.73 5.31 41.12
N PRO A 361 20.04 4.15 40.53
CA PRO A 361 21.21 3.38 40.91
C PRO A 361 22.49 4.15 40.54
N SER A 362 23.51 4.08 41.38
CA SER A 362 24.86 4.55 41.01
C SER A 362 25.55 3.53 40.09
N PHE A 363 26.61 3.94 39.39
CA PHE A 363 27.46 3.00 38.64
C PHE A 363 27.93 1.82 39.51
N LEU A 364 28.30 2.10 40.76
CA LEU A 364 28.72 1.07 41.70
C LEU A 364 27.58 0.10 42.05
N ASP A 365 26.36 0.61 42.26
CA ASP A 365 25.18 -0.25 42.49
C ASP A 365 25.01 -1.21 41.30
N VAL A 366 25.11 -0.70 40.05
CA VAL A 366 24.92 -1.50 38.82
C VAL A 366 25.90 -2.67 38.71
N ILE A 367 27.21 -2.42 38.85
CA ILE A 367 28.22 -3.48 38.69
C ILE A 367 28.22 -4.52 39.82
N THR A 368 27.45 -4.27 40.89
CA THR A 368 27.27 -5.19 42.02
C THR A 368 25.96 -6.00 41.96
N PHE A 369 25.09 -5.79 40.97
CA PHE A 369 23.92 -6.67 40.77
C PHE A 369 24.33 -8.00 40.14
N TYR A 370 24.75 -8.95 41.00
CA TYR A 370 25.32 -10.22 40.58
C TYR A 370 24.38 -11.44 40.72
N LYS A 371 23.23 -11.30 41.40
CA LYS A 371 22.29 -12.41 41.63
C LYS A 371 21.12 -12.40 40.63
N PRO A 372 20.58 -13.55 40.23
CA PRO A 372 19.32 -13.61 39.48
C PRO A 372 18.20 -12.82 40.20
N GLY A 373 17.40 -12.07 39.44
CA GLY A 373 16.33 -11.22 39.98
C GLY A 373 16.80 -9.99 40.78
N SER A 374 18.11 -9.78 40.98
CA SER A 374 18.61 -8.60 41.71
C SER A 374 18.65 -7.32 40.88
N TYR A 375 18.43 -7.40 39.57
CA TYR A 375 18.56 -6.29 38.64
C TYR A 375 17.21 -5.96 37.98
N PRO A 376 16.48 -4.95 38.49
CA PRO A 376 15.18 -4.54 37.95
C PRO A 376 15.25 -4.12 36.47
N GLY A 377 14.17 -4.41 35.74
CA GLY A 377 14.00 -4.02 34.33
C GLY A 377 14.21 -2.52 34.06
N GLU A 378 13.82 -1.66 35.00
CA GLU A 378 14.05 -0.22 34.91
C GLU A 378 15.53 0.17 34.90
N TYR A 379 16.44 -0.70 35.36
CA TYR A 379 17.87 -0.42 35.40
C TYR A 379 18.62 -0.95 34.18
N TYR A 380 18.00 -1.76 33.32
CA TYR A 380 18.60 -2.27 32.08
C TYR A 380 19.30 -1.18 31.24
N PRO A 381 18.80 0.07 31.12
CA PRO A 381 19.52 1.16 30.47
C PRO A 381 20.96 1.36 30.96
N TRP A 382 21.27 1.16 32.24
CA TRP A 382 22.62 1.27 32.78
C TRP A 382 23.54 0.16 32.27
N GLY A 383 23.12 -1.09 32.42
CA GLY A 383 23.84 -2.27 31.95
C GLY A 383 24.07 -2.21 30.44
N TRP A 384 23.04 -1.84 29.68
CA TRP A 384 23.14 -1.54 28.26
C TRP A 384 24.21 -0.48 27.99
N GLY A 385 24.17 0.66 28.67
CA GLY A 385 25.11 1.77 28.44
C GLY A 385 26.56 1.39 28.70
N LEU A 386 26.80 0.55 29.70
CA LEU A 386 28.13 0.02 30.00
C LEU A 386 28.61 -0.96 28.94
N VAL A 387 27.79 -1.94 28.57
CA VAL A 387 28.14 -2.88 27.50
C VAL A 387 28.32 -2.14 26.18
N TYR A 388 27.45 -1.20 25.85
CA TYR A 388 27.54 -0.37 24.66
C TYR A 388 28.86 0.42 24.63
N TYR A 389 29.28 1.03 25.74
CA TYR A 389 30.61 1.67 25.82
C TYR A 389 31.75 0.68 25.60
N LEU A 390 31.71 -0.47 26.26
CA LEU A 390 32.78 -1.48 26.13
C LEU A 390 32.84 -2.11 24.73
N GLN A 391 31.73 -2.11 23.99
CA GLN A 391 31.63 -2.63 22.63
C GLN A 391 31.86 -1.58 21.53
N GLN A 392 31.48 -0.33 21.77
CA GLN A 392 31.36 0.71 20.75
C GLN A 392 32.18 1.96 21.03
N TYR A 393 32.80 2.10 22.20
CA TYR A 393 33.82 3.13 22.37
C TYR A 393 34.95 2.87 21.39
N GLU A 394 35.12 3.82 20.49
CA GLU A 394 36.14 3.82 19.47
C GLU A 394 37.23 4.82 19.87
N ASP A 395 38.49 4.42 19.78
CA ASP A 395 39.61 5.35 19.98
C ASP A 395 39.64 6.32 18.79
N PRO A 396 39.46 7.65 19.00
CA PRO A 396 39.42 8.61 17.91
C PRO A 396 40.73 8.72 17.12
N ALA A 397 41.86 8.28 17.70
CA ALA A 397 43.16 8.32 17.03
C ALA A 397 43.42 7.08 16.15
N THR A 398 42.91 5.91 16.52
CA THR A 398 43.21 4.64 15.84
C THR A 398 42.03 4.00 15.14
N LEU A 399 40.80 4.42 15.49
CA LEU A 399 39.52 3.85 15.08
C LEU A 399 39.32 2.38 15.53
N GLU A 400 40.18 1.89 16.42
CA GLU A 400 40.03 0.56 17.03
C GLU A 400 38.97 0.61 18.14
N TYR A 401 38.42 -0.54 18.50
CA TYR A 401 37.51 -0.68 19.65
C TYR A 401 38.28 -1.29 20.84
N PRO A 402 39.02 -0.48 21.60
CA PRO A 402 40.07 -0.99 22.50
C PRO A 402 39.51 -1.71 23.74
N TYR A 403 38.23 -1.53 24.07
CA TYR A 403 37.58 -2.18 25.20
C TYR A 403 37.03 -3.58 24.90
N ARG A 404 36.88 -4.01 23.63
CA ARG A 404 36.28 -5.32 23.30
C ARG A 404 37.06 -6.49 23.89
N ALA A 405 38.38 -6.48 23.76
CA ALA A 405 39.24 -7.51 24.34
C ALA A 405 39.19 -7.51 25.88
N LEU A 406 39.08 -6.33 26.49
CA LEU A 406 38.96 -6.20 27.95
C LEU A 406 37.59 -6.67 28.45
N TYR A 407 36.53 -6.40 27.70
CA TYR A 407 35.19 -6.92 27.98
C TYR A 407 35.17 -8.44 28.01
N MET A 408 35.78 -9.08 27.00
CA MET A 408 35.92 -10.54 26.97
C MET A 408 36.68 -11.05 28.19
N LYS A 409 37.82 -10.43 28.52
CA LYS A 409 38.62 -10.81 29.69
C LYS A 409 37.81 -10.66 30.99
N TYR A 410 37.07 -9.57 31.13
CA TYR A 410 36.21 -9.32 32.30
C TYR A 410 35.14 -10.40 32.42
N ARG A 411 34.40 -10.65 31.35
CA ARG A 411 33.36 -11.68 31.28
C ARG A 411 33.91 -13.07 31.60
N ASP A 412 35.07 -13.43 31.05
CA ASP A 412 35.71 -14.72 31.34
C ASP A 412 36.10 -14.85 32.82
N GLU A 413 36.52 -13.75 33.48
CA GLU A 413 36.85 -13.74 34.90
C GLU A 413 35.61 -13.89 35.80
N VAL A 414 34.49 -13.26 35.46
CA VAL A 414 33.28 -13.30 36.31
C VAL A 414 32.38 -14.48 36.02
N VAL A 415 32.11 -14.77 34.74
CA VAL A 415 31.20 -15.84 34.31
C VAL A 415 31.89 -17.20 34.36
N ARG A 416 33.11 -17.29 33.83
CA ARG A 416 33.79 -18.59 33.66
C ARG A 416 34.63 -19.01 34.85
N LYS A 417 35.22 -18.06 35.59
CA LYS A 417 36.05 -18.33 36.77
C LYS A 417 35.31 -18.06 38.10
N GLY A 418 34.12 -17.46 38.07
CA GLY A 418 33.33 -17.15 39.26
C GLY A 418 33.92 -16.04 40.14
N GLY A 419 34.67 -15.11 39.55
CA GLY A 419 35.26 -13.99 40.29
C GLY A 419 34.21 -12.98 40.78
N GLU A 420 34.52 -12.25 41.85
CA GLU A 420 33.67 -11.17 42.36
C GLU A 420 33.55 -10.03 41.31
N PRO A 421 32.34 -9.67 40.86
CA PRO A 421 32.15 -8.78 39.71
C PRO A 421 32.77 -7.40 39.82
N LYS A 422 32.71 -6.75 40.98
CA LYS A 422 33.30 -5.42 41.17
C LYS A 422 34.83 -5.49 41.11
N ALA A 423 35.45 -6.38 41.87
CA ALA A 423 36.89 -6.54 41.93
C ALA A 423 37.48 -6.97 40.58
N ALA A 424 36.74 -7.77 39.81
CA ALA A 424 37.12 -8.10 38.43
C ALA A 424 37.02 -6.89 37.50
N PHE A 425 35.99 -6.05 37.67
CA PHE A 425 35.82 -4.86 36.83
C PHE A 425 36.99 -3.90 37.06
N GLU A 426 37.27 -3.59 38.33
CA GLU A 426 38.36 -2.71 38.74
C GLU A 426 39.73 -3.23 38.25
N ARG A 427 39.97 -4.54 38.33
CA ARG A 427 41.23 -5.14 37.85
C ARG A 427 41.39 -5.11 36.33
N VAL A 428 40.30 -5.25 35.56
CA VAL A 428 40.36 -5.43 34.10
C VAL A 428 40.17 -4.12 33.34
N LEU A 429 39.32 -3.24 33.85
CA LEU A 429 38.83 -2.04 33.15
C LEU A 429 39.33 -0.72 33.78
N VAL A 430 40.06 -0.79 34.89
CA VAL A 430 40.75 0.34 35.53
C VAL A 430 42.26 0.05 35.63
N GLY A 431 43.06 1.11 35.58
CA GLY A 431 44.52 1.10 35.68
C GLY A 431 45.23 1.77 34.51
N ALA A 432 46.52 2.07 34.68
CA ALA A 432 47.35 2.77 33.69
C ALA A 432 47.50 2.03 32.34
N GLY A 433 47.25 0.72 32.31
CA GLY A 433 47.29 -0.10 31.09
C GLY A 433 45.97 -0.18 30.31
N THR A 434 44.92 0.51 30.77
CA THR A 434 43.63 0.56 30.08
C THR A 434 43.62 1.65 29.00
N PRO A 435 42.71 1.60 28.01
CA PRO A 435 42.75 2.48 26.84
C PRO A 435 42.77 3.99 27.16
N ARG A 436 42.15 4.39 28.28
CA ARG A 436 42.15 5.78 28.78
C ARG A 436 42.92 5.98 30.08
N GLY A 437 43.58 4.93 30.58
CA GLY A 437 44.41 5.01 31.79
C GLY A 437 43.65 5.42 33.06
N HIS A 438 42.36 5.08 33.18
CA HIS A 438 41.53 5.43 34.33
C HIS A 438 42.19 4.95 35.62
N GLN A 439 42.41 5.81 36.62
CA GLN A 439 43.09 5.42 37.87
C GLN A 439 42.11 4.84 38.89
N THR A 440 40.84 5.22 38.79
CA THR A 440 39.78 4.86 39.72
C THR A 440 38.51 4.45 38.97
N LEU A 441 37.55 3.84 39.67
CA LEU A 441 36.23 3.54 39.12
C LEU A 441 35.45 4.83 38.82
N GLU A 442 35.66 5.88 39.61
CA GLU A 442 35.07 7.20 39.44
C GLU A 442 35.59 7.89 38.17
N ASP A 443 36.86 7.70 37.81
CA ASP A 443 37.41 8.19 36.55
C ASP A 443 36.75 7.51 35.35
N PHE A 444 36.58 6.18 35.43
CA PHE A 444 35.89 5.41 34.39
C PHE A 444 34.44 5.87 34.26
N GLU A 445 33.70 5.97 35.36
CA GLU A 445 32.29 6.40 35.38
C GLU A 445 32.14 7.78 34.77
N ARG A 446 32.98 8.74 35.15
CA ARG A 446 32.95 10.12 34.61
C ARG A 446 33.12 10.12 33.10
N ASP A 447 34.14 9.44 32.58
CA ASP A 447 34.46 9.43 31.16
C ASP A 447 33.40 8.69 30.35
N TRP A 448 32.89 7.56 30.87
CA TRP A 448 31.76 6.83 30.28
C TRP A 448 30.49 7.68 30.23
N ARG A 449 30.11 8.30 31.35
CA ARG A 449 28.95 9.18 31.44
C ARG A 449 29.07 10.35 30.47
N GLN A 450 30.25 10.97 30.40
CA GLN A 450 30.53 12.05 29.47
C GLN A 450 30.34 11.59 28.02
N TRP A 451 30.89 10.44 27.65
CA TRP A 451 30.73 9.90 26.30
C TRP A 451 29.26 9.62 25.93
N ILE A 452 28.47 9.02 26.84
CA ILE A 452 27.04 8.80 26.62
C ILE A 452 26.30 10.14 26.42
N VAL A 453 26.52 11.11 27.31
CA VAL A 453 25.77 12.37 27.36
C VAL A 453 26.18 13.34 26.25
N GLU A 454 27.47 13.43 25.94
CA GLU A 454 28.02 14.46 25.05
C GLU A 454 28.32 13.95 23.64
N THR A 455 28.48 12.64 23.44
CA THR A 455 28.78 12.06 22.12
C THR A 455 27.60 11.25 21.58
N ILE A 456 27.17 10.22 22.31
CA ILE A 456 26.17 9.28 21.80
C ILE A 456 24.77 9.91 21.78
N TYR A 457 24.32 10.50 22.89
CA TYR A 457 22.97 11.08 22.94
C TYR A 457 22.71 12.14 21.85
N PRO A 458 23.61 13.11 21.60
CA PRO A 458 23.44 14.09 20.51
C PRO A 458 23.36 13.47 19.11
N MET A 459 24.06 12.35 18.86
CA MET A 459 23.98 11.64 17.57
C MET A 459 22.61 11.00 17.29
N HIS A 460 21.81 10.76 18.33
CA HIS A 460 20.48 10.15 18.20
C HIS A 460 19.32 11.14 18.36
N PHE A 461 19.46 12.07 19.31
CA PHE A 461 18.38 12.96 19.75
C PHE A 461 18.71 14.46 19.62
N GLY A 462 19.96 14.81 19.29
CA GLY A 462 20.37 16.21 19.13
C GLY A 462 19.79 16.87 17.88
N SER A 463 19.69 18.20 17.88
CA SER A 463 19.24 18.99 16.73
C SER A 463 20.20 18.88 15.54
N SER A 464 21.50 18.67 15.80
CA SER A 464 22.56 18.53 14.79
C SER A 464 22.91 17.07 14.48
N ARG A 465 22.00 16.13 14.76
CA ARG A 465 22.21 14.69 14.56
C ARG A 465 22.63 14.34 13.13
N ARG A 466 22.08 15.05 12.13
CA ARG A 466 22.38 14.79 10.72
C ARG A 466 23.84 15.15 10.42
N GLU A 467 24.25 16.34 10.81
CA GLU A 467 25.61 16.86 10.61
C GLU A 467 26.64 15.97 11.31
N LEU A 468 26.38 15.58 12.57
CA LEU A 468 27.25 14.69 13.33
C LEU A 468 27.41 13.33 12.66
N ARG A 469 26.31 12.72 12.19
CA ARG A 469 26.34 11.41 11.52
C ARG A 469 27.05 11.51 10.16
N MET A 470 26.85 12.58 9.39
CA MET A 470 27.55 12.79 8.12
C MET A 470 29.06 13.03 8.32
N ALA A 471 29.46 13.72 9.39
CA ALA A 471 30.88 13.88 9.74
C ALA A 471 31.55 12.52 10.01
N GLU A 472 30.83 11.58 10.66
CA GLU A 472 31.30 10.20 10.85
C GLU A 472 31.44 9.43 9.54
N VAL A 473 30.47 9.56 8.62
CA VAL A 473 30.57 8.98 7.26
C VAL A 473 31.85 9.45 6.57
N GLU A 474 32.11 10.75 6.57
CA GLU A 474 33.32 11.33 5.97
C GLU A 474 34.59 10.83 6.63
N ARG A 475 34.61 10.76 7.97
CA ARG A 475 35.73 10.24 8.77
C ARG A 475 36.06 8.80 8.38
N TYR A 476 35.06 7.93 8.30
CA TYR A 476 35.24 6.53 7.93
C TYR A 476 35.63 6.33 6.47
N ILE A 477 35.04 7.07 5.52
CA ILE A 477 35.43 7.01 4.10
C ILE A 477 36.90 7.43 3.93
N LYS A 478 37.35 8.47 4.65
CA LYS A 478 38.75 8.90 4.64
C LYS A 478 39.67 7.82 5.20
N ALA A 479 39.31 7.22 6.34
CA ALA A 479 40.07 6.14 6.95
C ALA A 479 40.14 4.89 6.05
N ALA A 480 39.02 4.52 5.41
CA ALA A 480 38.96 3.39 4.49
C ALA A 480 39.93 3.55 3.31
N LYS A 481 40.05 4.77 2.76
CA LYS A 481 41.05 5.10 1.72
C LYS A 481 42.49 4.92 2.23
N ILE A 482 42.77 5.28 3.47
CA ILE A 482 44.09 5.08 4.09
C ILE A 482 44.36 3.58 4.26
N ALA A 483 43.41 2.83 4.80
CA ALA A 483 43.52 1.38 4.98
C ALA A 483 43.75 0.66 3.64
N ALA A 484 43.03 1.05 2.58
CA ALA A 484 43.22 0.55 1.23
C ALA A 484 44.64 0.83 0.70
N ALA A 485 45.16 2.04 0.93
CA ALA A 485 46.52 2.42 0.55
C ALA A 485 47.59 1.65 1.34
N GLU A 486 47.34 1.37 2.62
CA GLU A 486 48.21 0.53 3.46
C GLU A 486 48.26 -0.91 2.94
N VAL A 487 47.11 -1.51 2.62
CA VAL A 487 47.03 -2.84 1.99
C VAL A 487 47.77 -2.86 0.66
N ALA A 488 47.58 -1.85 -0.19
CA ALA A 488 48.30 -1.71 -1.46
C ALA A 488 49.83 -1.59 -1.25
N ALA A 489 50.25 -0.96 -0.14
CA ALA A 489 51.64 -0.89 0.30
C ALA A 489 52.13 -2.14 1.07
N LYS A 490 51.34 -3.23 1.09
CA LYS A 490 51.62 -4.49 1.81
C LYS A 490 51.79 -4.30 3.33
N LYS A 491 51.15 -3.28 3.91
CA LYS A 491 51.03 -3.09 5.35
C LYS A 491 49.69 -3.67 5.82
N THR A 492 49.64 -4.11 7.07
CA THR A 492 48.38 -4.52 7.70
C THR A 492 47.75 -3.29 8.34
N PRO A 493 46.60 -2.80 7.83
CA PRO A 493 45.93 -1.68 8.47
C PRO A 493 45.39 -2.11 9.85
N LYS A 494 45.31 -1.15 10.77
CA LYS A 494 44.73 -1.40 12.11
C LYS A 494 43.26 -1.81 12.04
N VAL A 495 42.51 -1.18 11.13
CA VAL A 495 41.12 -1.51 10.85
C VAL A 495 40.98 -1.76 9.34
N PRO A 496 40.40 -2.89 8.91
CA PRO A 496 40.23 -3.19 7.49
C PRO A 496 39.34 -2.18 6.76
N GLU A 497 39.61 -1.95 5.47
CA GLU A 497 38.80 -1.07 4.61
C GLU A 497 37.32 -1.45 4.65
N ALA A 498 36.99 -2.73 4.45
CA ALA A 498 35.62 -3.21 4.41
C ALA A 498 34.85 -2.90 5.71
N GLU A 499 35.51 -3.00 6.87
CA GLU A 499 34.90 -2.68 8.16
C GLU A 499 34.59 -1.18 8.27
N LEU A 500 35.51 -0.32 7.85
CA LEU A 500 35.31 1.14 7.86
C LEU A 500 34.17 1.56 6.93
N LEU A 501 34.07 0.95 5.74
CA LEU A 501 32.97 1.22 4.81
C LEU A 501 31.62 0.74 5.35
N LEU A 502 31.57 -0.40 6.05
CA LEU A 502 30.36 -0.87 6.73
C LEU A 502 29.93 0.07 7.87
N ARG A 503 30.87 0.63 8.63
CA ARG A 503 30.56 1.67 9.64
C ARG A 503 29.94 2.91 8.98
N ALA A 504 30.54 3.40 7.88
CA ALA A 504 29.99 4.52 7.11
C ALA A 504 28.56 4.23 6.60
N LEU A 505 28.31 3.01 6.09
CA LEU A 505 26.98 2.57 5.67
C LEU A 505 25.96 2.62 6.81
N GLY A 506 26.32 2.21 8.03
CA GLY A 506 25.44 2.30 9.20
C GLY A 506 25.00 3.74 9.52
N HIS A 507 25.93 4.70 9.42
CA HIS A 507 25.60 6.12 9.60
C HIS A 507 24.70 6.67 8.48
N LEU A 508 24.96 6.30 7.21
CA LEU A 508 24.12 6.70 6.09
C LEU A 508 22.71 6.13 6.20
N ASP A 509 22.58 4.86 6.58
CA ASP A 509 21.27 4.25 6.75
C ASP A 509 20.49 4.88 7.90
N TYR A 510 21.16 5.20 9.01
CA TYR A 510 20.53 5.94 10.11
C TYR A 510 20.03 7.33 9.66
N VAL A 511 20.83 8.05 8.86
CA VAL A 511 20.42 9.34 8.28
C VAL A 511 19.17 9.14 7.43
N ARG A 512 19.18 8.17 6.50
CA ARG A 512 18.05 7.91 5.60
C ARG A 512 16.77 7.47 6.34
N THR A 513 16.88 6.58 7.34
CA THR A 513 15.73 5.90 7.93
C THR A 513 15.20 6.57 9.20
N LYS A 514 16.04 7.30 9.94
CA LYS A 514 15.68 7.88 11.25
C LYS A 514 15.74 9.40 11.29
N ILE A 515 16.36 10.05 10.30
CA ILE A 515 16.56 11.51 10.27
C ILE A 515 15.82 12.15 9.10
N ASP A 516 16.12 11.71 7.88
CA ASP A 516 15.47 12.16 6.66
C ASP A 516 14.06 11.54 6.53
N ASP A 517 13.22 12.11 5.66
CA ASP A 517 11.89 11.57 5.37
C ASP A 517 12.03 10.34 4.48
N THR A 518 11.64 9.16 4.98
CA THR A 518 11.72 7.91 4.23
C THR A 518 10.84 7.90 2.99
N LYS A 519 9.86 8.80 2.90
CA LYS A 519 9.03 9.00 1.69
C LYS A 519 9.66 9.94 0.68
N LYS A 520 10.73 10.65 1.05
CA LYS A 520 11.50 11.56 0.20
C LYS A 520 13.00 11.36 0.44
N PRO A 521 13.54 10.16 0.13
CA PRO A 521 14.95 9.89 0.32
C PRO A 521 15.80 10.86 -0.51
N ARG A 522 16.95 11.24 0.04
CA ARG A 522 17.85 12.18 -0.62
C ARG A 522 18.75 11.46 -1.63
N PRO A 523 18.77 11.87 -2.92
CA PRO A 523 19.55 11.23 -3.97
C PRO A 523 21.04 11.05 -3.65
N GLU A 524 21.67 12.06 -3.03
CA GLU A 524 23.09 12.03 -2.68
C GLU A 524 23.42 10.95 -1.63
N ILE A 525 22.49 10.65 -0.72
CA ILE A 525 22.64 9.61 0.30
C ILE A 525 22.51 8.23 -0.36
N LEU A 526 21.51 8.05 -1.23
CA LEU A 526 21.30 6.80 -1.97
C LEU A 526 22.51 6.46 -2.85
N LEU A 527 23.02 7.44 -3.61
CA LEU A 527 24.22 7.26 -4.43
C LEU A 527 25.42 6.81 -3.59
N MET A 528 25.66 7.47 -2.46
CA MET A 528 26.77 7.12 -1.58
C MET A 528 26.60 5.72 -0.99
N GLN A 529 25.40 5.35 -0.53
CA GLN A 529 25.11 4.01 -0.02
C GLN A 529 25.35 2.94 -1.09
N ALA A 530 24.85 3.12 -2.31
CA ALA A 530 25.07 2.18 -3.41
C ALA A 530 26.55 1.99 -3.73
N GLU A 531 27.33 3.07 -3.77
CA GLU A 531 28.78 2.99 -3.99
C GLU A 531 29.52 2.22 -2.89
N LEU A 532 29.13 2.44 -1.62
CA LEU A 532 29.75 1.73 -0.50
C LEU A 532 29.36 0.25 -0.50
N PHE A 533 28.09 -0.08 -0.76
CA PHE A 533 27.62 -1.46 -0.89
C PHE A 533 28.37 -2.22 -1.98
N GLU A 534 28.63 -1.59 -3.13
CA GLU A 534 29.45 -2.20 -4.18
C GLU A 534 30.87 -2.50 -3.73
N LYS A 535 31.52 -1.56 -3.00
CA LYS A 535 32.89 -1.74 -2.51
C LYS A 535 33.02 -2.85 -1.49
N VAL A 536 32.00 -3.08 -0.67
CA VAL A 536 31.98 -4.19 0.31
C VAL A 536 31.46 -5.50 -0.29
N GLY A 537 31.22 -5.55 -1.61
CA GLY A 537 30.80 -6.76 -2.32
C GLY A 537 29.30 -7.09 -2.20
N GLN A 538 28.47 -6.16 -1.74
CA GLN A 538 27.02 -6.32 -1.58
C GLN A 538 26.25 -5.74 -2.78
N GLY A 539 26.48 -6.31 -3.97
CA GLY A 539 25.88 -5.81 -5.22
C GLY A 539 24.35 -5.84 -5.27
N GLY A 540 23.71 -6.80 -4.60
CA GLY A 540 22.24 -6.86 -4.49
C GLY A 540 21.66 -5.67 -3.72
N ALA A 541 22.22 -5.36 -2.55
CA ALA A 541 21.82 -4.19 -1.76
C ALA A 541 22.06 -2.87 -2.51
N ALA A 542 23.21 -2.77 -3.22
CA ALA A 542 23.49 -1.62 -4.07
C ALA A 542 22.45 -1.44 -5.18
N ALA A 543 22.03 -2.53 -5.83
CA ALA A 543 21.02 -2.50 -6.87
C ALA A 543 19.68 -1.97 -6.35
N THR A 544 19.21 -2.45 -5.19
CA THR A 544 17.98 -1.95 -4.55
C THR A 544 18.04 -0.45 -4.25
N ILE A 545 19.15 0.04 -3.69
CA ILE A 545 19.30 1.48 -3.42
C ILE A 545 19.31 2.32 -4.72
N LEU A 546 19.89 1.79 -5.80
CA LEU A 546 19.86 2.46 -7.09
C LEU A 546 18.48 2.41 -7.75
N GLU A 547 17.63 1.42 -7.45
CA GLU A 547 16.23 1.39 -7.88
C GLU A 547 15.43 2.53 -7.24
N ASP A 548 15.56 2.74 -5.92
CA ASP A 548 14.95 3.89 -5.22
C ASP A 548 15.34 5.22 -5.89
N LEU A 549 16.61 5.33 -6.30
CA LEU A 549 17.14 6.52 -6.96
C LEU A 549 16.56 6.72 -8.38
N VAL A 550 16.33 5.63 -9.13
CA VAL A 550 15.65 5.69 -10.42
C VAL A 550 14.19 6.12 -10.25
N GLU A 551 13.51 5.65 -9.20
CA GLU A 551 12.13 6.05 -8.88
C GLU A 551 12.03 7.54 -8.51
N LEU A 552 13.03 8.09 -7.81
CA LEU A 552 13.13 9.54 -7.58
C LEU A 552 13.31 10.34 -8.88
N ALA A 553 14.12 9.85 -9.83
CA ALA A 553 14.24 10.51 -11.13
C ALA A 553 12.92 10.46 -11.91
N GLU A 554 12.20 9.34 -11.83
CA GLU A 554 10.94 9.13 -12.54
C GLU A 554 9.80 10.00 -12.01
N SER A 555 9.75 10.20 -10.69
CA SER A 555 8.77 11.09 -10.03
C SER A 555 9.08 12.59 -10.22
N GLY A 556 10.24 12.93 -10.80
CA GLY A 556 10.70 14.31 -10.92
C GLY A 556 11.28 14.90 -9.62
N ASP A 557 11.34 14.11 -8.55
CA ASP A 557 11.96 14.47 -7.27
C ASP A 557 13.49 14.51 -7.35
N TRP A 558 14.08 13.99 -8.44
CA TRP A 558 15.49 14.10 -8.75
C TRP A 558 15.73 14.45 -10.22
N SER A 559 16.20 15.68 -10.47
CA SER A 559 16.38 16.22 -11.82
C SER A 559 17.75 15.86 -12.40
N GLU A 560 17.93 14.62 -12.84
CA GLU A 560 19.08 14.23 -13.69
C GLU A 560 18.68 13.94 -15.13
N GLY A 561 19.64 14.05 -16.05
CA GLY A 561 19.39 13.81 -17.46
C GLY A 561 19.04 12.35 -17.77
N GLU A 562 18.26 12.12 -18.85
CA GLU A 562 17.86 10.79 -19.33
C GLU A 562 19.04 9.81 -19.52
N SER A 563 20.23 10.35 -19.83
CA SER A 563 21.48 9.59 -19.96
C SER A 563 21.97 8.98 -18.64
N GLN A 564 21.74 9.66 -17.51
CA GLN A 564 22.18 9.22 -16.18
C GLN A 564 21.26 8.12 -15.64
N VAL A 565 19.94 8.26 -15.83
CA VAL A 565 18.96 7.22 -15.50
C VAL A 565 19.23 5.95 -16.32
N GLU A 566 19.57 6.08 -17.61
CA GLU A 566 19.97 4.94 -18.44
C GLU A 566 21.27 4.27 -17.93
N ALA A 567 22.24 5.07 -17.48
CA ALA A 567 23.48 4.56 -16.90
C ALA A 567 23.22 3.82 -15.58
N LEU A 568 22.34 4.33 -14.73
CA LEU A 568 21.89 3.67 -13.50
C LEU A 568 21.22 2.33 -13.81
N ASN A 569 20.29 2.29 -14.76
CA ASN A 569 19.62 1.04 -15.15
C ASN A 569 20.62 -0.01 -15.67
N LYS A 570 21.65 0.40 -16.43
CA LYS A 570 22.75 -0.49 -16.84
C LYS A 570 23.58 -0.97 -15.66
N ARG A 571 23.84 -0.09 -14.68
CA ARG A 571 24.56 -0.41 -13.45
C ARG A 571 23.78 -1.44 -12.62
N ILE A 572 22.48 -1.20 -12.38
CA ILE A 572 21.59 -2.12 -11.67
C ILE A 572 21.55 -3.48 -12.37
N ALA A 573 21.37 -3.54 -13.70
CA ALA A 573 21.34 -4.81 -14.44
C ALA A 573 22.64 -5.64 -14.33
N LYS A 574 23.78 -4.97 -14.10
CA LYS A 574 25.07 -5.64 -13.86
C LYS A 574 25.18 -6.16 -12.42
N LEU A 575 24.70 -5.38 -11.46
CA LEU A 575 24.78 -5.65 -10.02
C LEU A 575 23.77 -6.70 -9.56
N ASP A 576 22.57 -6.66 -10.12
CA ASP A 576 21.48 -7.59 -9.83
C ASP A 576 20.88 -8.17 -11.11
N LYS A 577 21.54 -9.24 -11.57
CA LYS A 577 21.09 -10.01 -12.73
C LYS A 577 19.72 -10.66 -12.52
N LYS A 578 19.26 -10.82 -11.28
CA LYS A 578 17.94 -11.42 -10.97
C LYS A 578 16.81 -10.42 -11.26
N ASN A 579 17.05 -9.11 -11.09
CA ASN A 579 16.07 -8.05 -11.32
C ASN A 579 16.11 -7.40 -12.72
N ALA A 580 17.06 -7.77 -13.59
CA ALA A 580 17.18 -7.23 -14.95
C ALA A 580 15.89 -7.31 -15.80
N ALA A 581 15.06 -8.33 -15.58
CA ALA A 581 13.78 -8.48 -16.28
C ALA A 581 12.78 -7.37 -15.92
N LEU A 582 12.75 -6.93 -14.66
CA LEU A 582 11.89 -5.83 -14.21
C LEU A 582 12.30 -4.51 -14.83
N ILE A 583 13.59 -4.21 -14.80
CA ILE A 583 14.14 -2.99 -15.37
C ILE A 583 13.79 -2.89 -16.86
N GLY A 584 13.96 -4.00 -17.59
CA GLY A 584 13.57 -4.09 -18.99
C GLY A 584 12.07 -3.89 -19.21
N ALA A 585 11.22 -4.38 -18.30
CA ALA A 585 9.78 -4.16 -18.34
C ALA A 585 9.41 -2.68 -18.16
N ARG A 586 9.94 -2.02 -17.10
CA ARG A 586 9.73 -0.60 -16.82
C ARG A 586 10.17 0.29 -18.00
N GLN A 587 11.35 0.03 -18.56
CA GLN A 587 11.85 0.78 -19.71
C GLN A 587 10.95 0.65 -20.95
N ARG A 588 10.40 -0.55 -21.20
CA ARG A 588 9.45 -0.76 -22.29
C ARG A 588 8.14 -0.01 -22.06
N SER A 589 7.57 -0.06 -20.85
CA SER A 589 6.38 0.72 -20.49
C SER A 589 6.59 2.23 -20.73
N ARG A 590 7.73 2.79 -20.30
CA ARG A 590 8.05 4.21 -20.53
C ARG A 590 8.13 4.59 -22.01
N ASN A 591 8.74 3.75 -22.83
CA ASN A 591 8.83 4.01 -24.27
C ASN A 591 7.45 3.98 -24.94
N LEU A 592 6.56 3.10 -24.47
CA LEU A 592 5.18 3.04 -24.93
C LEU A 592 4.39 4.27 -24.46
N ALA A 593 4.54 4.69 -23.20
CA ALA A 593 3.92 5.90 -22.66
C ALA A 593 4.32 7.16 -23.45
N ARG A 594 5.62 7.36 -23.74
CA ARG A 594 6.08 8.46 -24.60
C ARG A 594 5.49 8.44 -26.01
N THR A 595 5.27 7.25 -26.55
CA THR A 595 4.64 7.09 -27.87
C THR A 595 3.14 7.42 -27.80
N ALA A 596 2.47 7.01 -26.72
CA ALA A 596 1.07 7.35 -26.46
C ALA A 596 0.90 8.85 -26.28
N ASP A 597 1.76 9.50 -25.51
CA ASP A 597 1.70 10.94 -25.24
C ASP A 597 1.83 11.80 -26.51
N LYS A 598 2.76 11.41 -27.40
CA LYS A 598 2.87 12.03 -28.74
C LYS A 598 1.59 11.87 -29.54
N LEU A 599 0.98 10.68 -29.51
CA LEU A 599 -0.25 10.42 -30.23
C LEU A 599 -1.46 11.16 -29.62
N VAL A 600 -1.53 11.30 -28.29
CA VAL A 600 -2.49 12.17 -27.59
C VAL A 600 -2.36 13.61 -28.08
N THR A 601 -1.14 14.14 -28.13
CA THR A 601 -0.85 15.49 -28.63
C THR A 601 -1.31 15.68 -30.08
N GLU A 602 -1.14 14.67 -30.93
CA GLU A 602 -1.63 14.71 -32.31
C GLU A 602 -3.17 14.69 -32.42
N TYR A 603 -3.87 13.93 -31.57
CA TYR A 603 -5.35 13.98 -31.52
C TYR A 603 -5.87 15.37 -31.11
N LEU A 604 -5.11 16.08 -30.27
CA LEU A 604 -5.44 17.43 -29.80
C LEU A 604 -5.04 18.55 -30.79
N ALA A 605 -4.30 18.22 -31.85
CA ALA A 605 -3.94 19.21 -32.86
C ALA A 605 -5.20 19.85 -33.45
N GLU A 606 -5.15 21.16 -33.72
CA GLU A 606 -6.30 21.96 -34.18
C GLU A 606 -6.99 21.39 -35.42
N THR A 607 -6.25 20.69 -36.28
CA THR A 607 -6.76 20.06 -37.50
C THR A 607 -7.65 18.85 -37.26
N LEU A 608 -7.57 18.22 -36.08
CA LEU A 608 -8.37 17.06 -35.69
C LEU A 608 -9.33 17.40 -34.55
N ASN A 609 -8.81 17.97 -33.45
CA ASN A 609 -9.55 18.31 -32.24
C ASN A 609 -10.40 17.14 -31.67
N TYR A 610 -9.85 15.93 -31.69
CA TYR A 610 -10.50 14.71 -31.22
C TYR A 610 -10.24 14.49 -29.72
N ARG A 611 -10.90 15.28 -28.89
CA ARG A 611 -10.67 15.31 -27.43
C ARG A 611 -11.12 14.04 -26.74
N LEU A 612 -12.24 13.43 -27.16
CA LEU A 612 -12.71 12.16 -26.61
C LEU A 612 -11.76 11.01 -26.99
N ARG A 613 -11.24 11.00 -28.23
CA ARG A 613 -10.17 10.03 -28.61
C ARG A 613 -8.89 10.25 -27.80
N ALA A 614 -8.47 11.50 -27.61
CA ALA A 614 -7.28 11.84 -26.82
C ALA A 614 -7.44 11.37 -25.36
N TYR A 615 -8.59 11.65 -24.73
CA TYR A 615 -8.94 11.18 -23.38
C TYR A 615 -8.84 9.66 -23.27
N THR A 616 -9.58 8.93 -24.12
CA THR A 616 -9.65 7.47 -24.01
C THR A 616 -8.30 6.80 -24.28
N LEU A 617 -7.47 7.39 -25.15
CA LEU A 617 -6.09 6.93 -25.34
C LEU A 617 -5.25 7.17 -24.09
N ALA A 618 -5.27 8.39 -23.55
CA ALA A 618 -4.51 8.77 -22.37
C ALA A 618 -4.90 7.90 -21.16
N SER A 619 -6.20 7.69 -20.92
CA SER A 619 -6.73 6.86 -19.84
C SER A 619 -6.27 5.40 -19.97
N ALA A 620 -6.45 4.79 -21.15
CA ALA A 620 -6.04 3.42 -21.40
C ALA A 620 -4.51 3.23 -21.29
N ALA A 621 -3.74 4.21 -21.79
CA ALA A 621 -2.29 4.19 -21.73
C ALA A 621 -1.75 4.43 -20.31
N ALA A 622 -2.34 5.35 -19.55
CA ALA A 622 -1.98 5.60 -18.15
C ALA A 622 -2.12 4.33 -17.31
N LEU A 623 -3.26 3.63 -17.45
CA LEU A 623 -3.49 2.38 -16.75
C LEU A 623 -2.51 1.27 -17.19
N ALA A 624 -2.31 1.10 -18.49
CA ALA A 624 -1.48 0.01 -19.01
C ALA A 624 0.02 0.22 -18.77
N PHE A 625 0.48 1.46 -18.76
CA PHE A 625 1.89 1.82 -18.66
C PHE A 625 2.31 2.34 -17.29
N ASP A 626 1.36 2.54 -16.38
CA ASP A 626 1.60 3.09 -15.04
C ASP A 626 2.15 4.52 -15.06
N ASP A 627 1.64 5.33 -15.99
CA ASP A 627 2.18 6.66 -16.26
C ASP A 627 1.28 7.75 -15.67
N SER A 628 1.75 8.42 -14.63
CA SER A 628 1.02 9.47 -13.92
C SER A 628 0.79 10.71 -14.79
N GLY A 629 1.74 11.07 -15.65
CA GLY A 629 1.61 12.22 -16.55
C GLY A 629 0.50 12.03 -17.58
N LEU A 630 0.38 10.82 -18.16
CA LEU A 630 -0.78 10.45 -18.97
C LEU A 630 -2.07 10.39 -18.15
N GLY A 631 -2.01 10.00 -16.88
CA GLY A 631 -3.16 10.00 -15.97
C GLY A 631 -3.69 11.41 -15.70
N GLU A 632 -2.80 12.37 -15.42
CA GLU A 632 -3.15 13.79 -15.25
C GLU A 632 -3.77 14.36 -16.53
N LYS A 633 -3.14 14.12 -17.69
CA LYS A 633 -3.69 14.51 -18.99
C LYS A 633 -5.05 13.85 -19.25
N ALA A 634 -5.21 12.58 -18.91
CA ALA A 634 -6.49 11.90 -19.04
C ALA A 634 -7.57 12.59 -18.21
N ASN A 635 -7.29 12.96 -16.96
CA ASN A 635 -8.25 13.67 -16.11
C ASN A 635 -8.63 15.04 -16.69
N GLU A 636 -7.66 15.84 -17.14
CA GLU A 636 -7.93 17.13 -17.80
C GLU A 636 -8.82 16.96 -19.04
N LEU A 637 -8.46 16.01 -19.92
CA LEU A 637 -9.21 15.73 -21.14
C LEU A 637 -10.59 15.16 -20.87
N LYS A 638 -10.75 14.40 -19.79
CA LYS A 638 -12.04 13.88 -19.31
C LYS A 638 -12.98 15.02 -19.00
N ASP A 639 -12.53 16.00 -18.23
CA ASP A 639 -13.34 17.16 -17.85
C ASP A 639 -13.77 17.95 -19.09
N VAL A 640 -12.86 18.16 -20.05
CA VAL A 640 -13.20 18.85 -21.31
C VAL A 640 -14.18 18.04 -22.18
N ALA A 641 -14.02 16.72 -22.26
CA ALA A 641 -14.94 15.84 -22.99
C ALA A 641 -16.32 15.82 -22.32
N ARG A 642 -16.37 15.92 -20.99
CA ARG A 642 -17.60 16.02 -20.20
C ARG A 642 -18.31 17.35 -20.44
N ASP A 643 -17.60 18.47 -20.32
CA ASP A 643 -18.17 19.82 -20.49
C ASP A 643 -18.69 20.07 -21.91
N SER A 644 -18.14 19.36 -22.90
CA SER A 644 -18.62 19.37 -24.28
C SER A 644 -19.76 18.39 -24.58
N GLY A 645 -20.19 17.59 -23.60
CA GLY A 645 -21.27 16.61 -23.74
C GLY A 645 -20.91 15.38 -24.60
N THR A 646 -19.63 15.21 -24.92
CA THR A 646 -19.11 14.11 -25.76
C THR A 646 -18.78 12.85 -24.95
N LEU A 647 -18.52 13.00 -23.65
CA LEU A 647 -18.29 11.89 -22.72
C LEU A 647 -19.62 11.35 -22.18
N LYS A 648 -20.15 10.30 -22.81
CA LYS A 648 -21.29 9.52 -22.28
C LYS A 648 -20.80 8.15 -21.82
N GLY A 649 -21.04 7.81 -20.55
CA GLY A 649 -20.66 6.56 -19.93
C GLY A 649 -21.51 5.37 -20.37
N ALA A 650 -21.15 4.17 -19.92
CA ALA A 650 -21.98 2.98 -20.10
C ALA A 650 -23.08 2.98 -19.03
N ALA A 651 -24.32 3.23 -19.46
CA ALA A 651 -25.48 3.12 -18.60
C ALA A 651 -25.91 1.66 -18.42
N THR A 652 -26.10 1.28 -17.15
CA THR A 652 -26.54 -0.05 -16.73
C THR A 652 -27.73 0.13 -15.81
N ALA A 653 -28.85 -0.53 -16.10
CA ALA A 653 -30.00 -0.53 -15.21
C ALA A 653 -29.61 -1.07 -13.83
N LEU A 654 -29.95 -0.35 -12.77
CA LEU A 654 -29.72 -0.74 -11.38
C LEU A 654 -30.79 -1.75 -10.95
N THR A 655 -30.73 -2.94 -11.56
CA THR A 655 -31.65 -4.04 -11.30
C THR A 655 -30.90 -5.35 -11.10
N GLY A 656 -31.59 -6.33 -10.54
CA GLY A 656 -31.07 -7.65 -10.24
C GLY A 656 -32.12 -8.47 -9.50
N PRO A 657 -31.96 -9.80 -9.44
CA PRO A 657 -32.89 -10.65 -8.72
C PRO A 657 -32.83 -10.35 -7.22
N LYS A 658 -33.88 -10.68 -6.47
CA LYS A 658 -34.05 -10.24 -5.07
C LYS A 658 -32.83 -10.56 -4.18
N GLU A 659 -32.17 -11.69 -4.42
CA GLU A 659 -30.96 -12.15 -3.73
C GLU A 659 -29.72 -11.28 -3.96
N SER A 660 -29.69 -10.51 -5.06
CA SER A 660 -28.63 -9.56 -5.37
C SER A 660 -28.78 -8.23 -4.62
N TRP A 661 -29.91 -8.01 -3.94
CA TRP A 661 -30.12 -6.82 -3.12
C TRP A 661 -29.71 -7.09 -1.68
N LYS A 662 -28.58 -6.51 -1.26
CA LYS A 662 -27.99 -6.71 0.08
C LYS A 662 -28.30 -5.53 1.00
N THR A 663 -28.32 -5.79 2.31
CA THR A 663 -28.54 -4.79 3.36
C THR A 663 -27.49 -4.96 4.44
N ILE A 664 -26.99 -3.85 5.00
CA ILE A 664 -26.17 -3.84 6.22
C ILE A 664 -27.03 -3.65 7.48
N PHE A 665 -28.32 -3.37 7.32
CA PHE A 665 -29.21 -3.11 8.45
C PHE A 665 -29.68 -4.42 9.07
N THR A 666 -29.63 -4.48 10.40
CA THR A 666 -30.22 -5.56 11.20
C THR A 666 -31.73 -5.41 11.36
N ASN A 667 -32.26 -4.19 11.17
CA ASN A 667 -33.71 -3.96 11.12
C ASN A 667 -34.27 -4.47 9.79
N LEU A 668 -35.38 -5.21 9.84
CA LEU A 668 -36.08 -5.63 8.64
C LEU A 668 -37.00 -4.52 8.14
N GLU A 669 -36.98 -4.30 6.82
CA GLU A 669 -37.99 -3.51 6.13
C GLU A 669 -39.40 -4.06 6.35
N SER A 670 -40.41 -3.20 6.33
CA SER A 670 -41.82 -3.63 6.34
C SER A 670 -42.29 -4.07 4.96
N LYS A 671 -41.64 -3.58 3.89
CA LYS A 671 -41.87 -4.03 2.51
C LYS A 671 -40.61 -3.81 1.67
N PHE A 672 -40.24 -4.82 0.87
CA PHE A 672 -39.23 -4.71 -0.18
C PHE A 672 -39.62 -5.55 -1.40
N GLU A 673 -39.82 -4.86 -2.53
CA GLU A 673 -40.09 -5.43 -3.85
C GLU A 673 -39.15 -4.79 -4.87
N ALA A 674 -38.50 -5.60 -5.69
CA ALA A 674 -37.61 -5.12 -6.74
C ALA A 674 -37.88 -5.89 -8.03
N SER A 675 -38.06 -5.15 -9.13
CA SER A 675 -38.21 -5.65 -10.48
C SER A 675 -37.23 -4.93 -11.43
N ALA A 676 -37.30 -5.24 -12.73
CA ALA A 676 -36.53 -4.52 -13.75
C ALA A 676 -36.93 -3.04 -13.86
N GLU A 677 -38.19 -2.71 -13.56
CA GLU A 677 -38.78 -1.39 -13.83
C GLU A 677 -38.94 -0.55 -12.56
N LYS A 678 -39.07 -1.21 -11.39
CA LYS A 678 -39.49 -0.57 -10.15
C LYS A 678 -38.88 -1.23 -8.92
N LEU A 679 -38.47 -0.41 -7.96
CA LEU A 679 -38.13 -0.81 -6.59
C LEU A 679 -39.04 -0.09 -5.60
N GLU A 680 -39.61 -0.83 -4.67
CA GLU A 680 -40.37 -0.31 -3.53
C GLU A 680 -39.69 -0.71 -2.22
N LEU A 681 -39.48 0.27 -1.35
CA LEU A 681 -38.88 0.07 -0.03
C LEU A 681 -39.67 0.84 1.02
N VAL A 682 -40.07 0.15 2.10
CA VAL A 682 -40.81 0.73 3.22
C VAL A 682 -40.14 0.36 4.53
N GLY A 683 -39.96 1.34 5.41
CA GLY A 683 -39.34 1.12 6.71
C GLY A 683 -39.75 2.15 7.76
N VAL A 684 -40.05 1.67 8.96
CA VAL A 684 -40.30 2.51 10.14
C VAL A 684 -38.97 2.96 10.78
N ARG A 685 -37.94 2.10 10.70
CA ARG A 685 -36.56 2.39 11.10
C ARG A 685 -35.68 2.61 9.86
N PRO A 686 -34.44 3.12 10.01
CA PRO A 686 -33.49 3.15 8.90
C PRO A 686 -33.33 1.77 8.28
N VAL A 687 -33.63 1.67 6.98
CA VAL A 687 -33.42 0.48 6.15
C VAL A 687 -32.91 0.91 4.77
N GLY A 688 -32.18 0.03 4.10
CA GLY A 688 -31.67 0.29 2.76
C GLY A 688 -31.18 -0.98 2.09
N ARG A 689 -31.12 -0.96 0.77
CA ARG A 689 -30.72 -2.09 -0.07
C ARG A 689 -29.78 -1.60 -1.16
N ILE A 690 -28.65 -2.29 -1.36
CA ILE A 690 -27.72 -2.09 -2.49
C ILE A 690 -27.82 -3.26 -3.47
N CYS A 691 -27.69 -2.99 -4.78
CA CYS A 691 -27.71 -4.03 -5.81
C CYS A 691 -26.29 -4.50 -6.15
N VAL A 692 -25.92 -5.72 -5.73
CA VAL A 692 -24.57 -6.26 -5.99
C VAL A 692 -24.38 -6.81 -7.41
N ALA A 693 -25.45 -6.86 -8.21
CA ALA A 693 -25.38 -7.26 -9.62
C ALA A 693 -24.73 -6.19 -10.50
N VAL A 694 -24.66 -4.93 -10.02
CA VAL A 694 -24.11 -3.79 -10.78
C VAL A 694 -22.92 -3.20 -10.00
N PRO A 695 -21.70 -3.72 -10.21
CA PRO A 695 -20.52 -3.19 -9.54
C PRO A 695 -20.15 -1.81 -10.07
N LEU A 696 -19.81 -0.91 -9.16
CA LEU A 696 -19.42 0.48 -9.44
C LEU A 696 -17.92 0.65 -9.28
N LYS A 697 -17.27 1.16 -10.33
CA LYS A 697 -15.84 1.48 -10.39
C LYS A 697 -15.65 2.82 -11.10
N GLY A 698 -14.52 3.49 -10.84
CA GLY A 698 -14.21 4.77 -11.47
C GLY A 698 -15.27 5.85 -11.23
N GLU A 699 -15.34 6.89 -12.04
CA GLU A 699 -16.42 7.87 -11.94
C GLU A 699 -17.75 7.26 -12.40
N TYR A 700 -18.83 7.54 -11.65
CA TYR A 700 -20.16 7.09 -12.03
C TYR A 700 -21.25 8.05 -11.58
N GLU A 701 -22.40 8.02 -12.25
CA GLU A 701 -23.61 8.72 -11.86
C GLU A 701 -24.73 7.70 -11.60
N VAL A 702 -25.31 7.76 -10.41
CA VAL A 702 -26.55 7.03 -10.09
C VAL A 702 -27.71 7.96 -10.37
N ARG A 703 -28.65 7.55 -11.23
CA ARG A 703 -29.86 8.28 -11.57
C ARG A 703 -31.08 7.44 -11.26
N ALA A 704 -32.12 8.06 -10.72
CA ALA A 704 -33.42 7.42 -10.60
C ALA A 704 -34.55 8.44 -10.52
N LYS A 705 -35.75 7.98 -10.88
CA LYS A 705 -36.99 8.69 -10.62
C LYS A 705 -37.56 8.22 -9.28
N LEU A 706 -37.56 9.10 -8.29
CA LEU A 706 -37.97 8.79 -6.92
C LEU A 706 -39.38 9.33 -6.64
N THR A 707 -40.17 8.58 -5.89
CA THR A 707 -41.44 9.04 -5.32
C THR A 707 -41.43 8.80 -3.81
N ARG A 708 -41.69 9.86 -3.04
CA ARG A 708 -41.89 9.78 -1.58
C ARG A 708 -43.36 9.44 -1.35
N VAL A 709 -43.66 8.18 -1.05
CA VAL A 709 -45.03 7.67 -1.05
C VAL A 709 -45.71 7.95 0.28
N GLY A 710 -46.88 8.58 0.23
CA GLY A 710 -47.71 8.89 1.38
C GLY A 710 -47.29 10.15 2.15
N PRO A 711 -47.96 10.42 3.30
CA PRO A 711 -47.67 11.59 4.12
C PRO A 711 -46.23 11.56 4.66
N ILE A 712 -45.56 12.70 4.63
CA ILE A 712 -44.20 12.85 5.15
C ILE A 712 -44.24 13.06 6.67
N GLU A 713 -43.94 12.01 7.41
CA GLU A 713 -43.88 12.06 8.87
C GLU A 713 -42.63 12.76 9.41
N THR A 714 -42.68 13.23 10.66
CA THR A 714 -41.50 13.74 11.35
C THR A 714 -40.40 12.70 11.41
N GLY A 715 -39.17 13.10 11.06
CA GLY A 715 -38.02 12.20 11.01
C GLY A 715 -37.93 11.33 9.75
N ALA A 716 -38.88 11.45 8.81
CA ALA A 716 -38.85 10.72 7.56
C ALA A 716 -37.65 11.12 6.69
N GLN A 717 -37.04 10.15 6.00
CA GLN A 717 -35.95 10.35 5.04
C GLN A 717 -36.10 9.39 3.87
N HIS A 718 -35.86 9.90 2.66
CA HIS A 718 -36.01 9.15 1.40
C HIS A 718 -34.83 9.48 0.48
N GLY A 719 -34.14 8.48 -0.05
CA GLY A 719 -32.98 8.75 -0.90
C GLY A 719 -32.28 7.54 -1.49
N LEU A 720 -31.07 7.81 -1.99
CA LEU A 720 -30.21 6.86 -2.68
C LEU A 720 -28.99 6.50 -1.83
N VAL A 721 -28.64 5.22 -1.83
CA VAL A 721 -27.30 4.79 -1.46
C VAL A 721 -26.40 5.05 -2.66
N VAL A 722 -25.45 5.98 -2.53
CA VAL A 722 -24.55 6.36 -3.63
C VAL A 722 -23.36 5.44 -3.72
N THR A 723 -22.90 4.93 -2.56
CA THR A 723 -21.87 3.92 -2.48
C THR A 723 -22.04 3.11 -1.21
N GLY A 724 -21.82 1.80 -1.32
CA GLY A 724 -21.82 0.87 -0.19
C GLY A 724 -21.22 -0.46 -0.58
N THR A 725 -20.79 -1.24 0.42
CA THR A 725 -20.40 -2.64 0.25
C THR A 725 -21.33 -3.55 1.07
N PRO A 726 -21.45 -4.84 0.73
CA PRO A 726 -22.37 -5.76 1.43
C PRO A 726 -22.10 -5.90 2.93
N ASP A 727 -20.89 -5.60 3.36
CA ASP A 727 -20.32 -5.85 4.68
C ASP A 727 -19.61 -4.61 5.27
N GLY A 728 -19.76 -3.43 4.66
CA GLY A 728 -19.02 -2.23 5.05
C GLY A 728 -19.86 -0.98 5.16
N SER A 729 -19.19 0.17 5.20
CA SER A 729 -19.85 1.47 5.40
C SER A 729 -20.53 1.96 4.13
N TRP A 730 -21.65 2.68 4.29
CA TRP A 730 -22.42 3.26 3.19
C TRP A 730 -22.42 4.79 3.26
N ALA A 731 -22.47 5.43 2.09
CA ALA A 731 -22.79 6.84 1.96
C ALA A 731 -24.14 7.00 1.28
N ILE A 732 -24.97 7.88 1.83
CA ILE A 732 -26.37 8.04 1.42
C ILE A 732 -26.68 9.51 1.23
N VAL A 733 -27.39 9.82 0.15
CA VAL A 733 -27.97 11.14 -0.09
C VAL A 733 -29.49 11.03 0.05
N ALA A 734 -30.10 11.81 0.93
CA ALA A 734 -31.52 11.69 1.24
C ALA A 734 -32.19 13.03 1.55
N ILE A 735 -33.47 13.14 1.21
CA ILE A 735 -34.32 14.28 1.54
C ILE A 735 -35.08 13.96 2.83
N ASP A 736 -34.93 14.83 3.83
CA ASP A 736 -35.63 14.67 5.11
C ASP A 736 -37.05 15.26 5.10
N HIS A 737 -37.75 15.11 6.22
CA HIS A 737 -39.10 15.61 6.42
C HIS A 737 -39.24 17.14 6.36
N GLU A 738 -38.15 17.89 6.59
CA GLU A 738 -38.12 19.36 6.47
C GLU A 738 -37.77 19.81 5.05
N GLY A 739 -37.54 18.87 4.13
CA GLY A 739 -37.14 19.15 2.76
C GLY A 739 -35.66 19.53 2.62
N LYS A 740 -34.81 19.12 3.58
CA LYS A 740 -33.36 19.29 3.46
C LYS A 740 -32.74 18.08 2.78
N LEU A 741 -31.86 18.33 1.83
CA LEU A 741 -30.96 17.34 1.27
C LEU A 741 -29.84 17.08 2.28
N THR A 742 -29.58 15.81 2.59
CA THR A 742 -28.59 15.38 3.57
C THR A 742 -27.62 14.39 2.96
N LEU A 743 -26.33 14.53 3.26
CA LEU A 743 -25.35 13.46 3.08
C LEU A 743 -25.12 12.78 4.42
N LYS A 744 -25.21 11.45 4.42
CA LYS A 744 -25.07 10.62 5.61
C LYS A 744 -23.98 9.58 5.43
N ARG A 745 -23.27 9.32 6.53
CA ARG A 745 -22.35 8.20 6.71
C ARG A 745 -23.03 7.14 7.56
N LEU A 746 -23.03 5.91 7.08
CA LEU A 746 -23.52 4.75 7.81
C LEU A 746 -22.35 3.78 8.04
N VAL A 747 -22.03 3.51 9.29
CA VAL A 747 -20.93 2.61 9.68
C VAL A 747 -21.52 1.32 10.22
N TYR A 748 -21.17 0.20 9.58
CA TYR A 748 -21.50 -1.14 10.05
C TYR A 748 -20.32 -1.70 10.86
N ASP A 749 -20.58 -2.14 12.09
CA ASP A 749 -19.57 -2.71 13.00
C ASP A 749 -19.71 -4.23 13.21
N GLY A 750 -20.57 -4.89 12.42
CA GLY A 750 -20.89 -6.31 12.57
C GLY A 750 -22.09 -6.59 13.49
N SER A 751 -22.48 -5.64 14.34
CA SER A 751 -23.60 -5.77 15.29
C SER A 751 -24.77 -4.83 14.98
N GLY A 752 -24.50 -3.70 14.32
CA GLY A 752 -25.49 -2.72 13.94
C GLY A 752 -24.94 -1.65 13.01
N VAL A 753 -25.81 -0.68 12.68
CA VAL A 753 -25.47 0.44 11.81
C VAL A 753 -25.59 1.74 12.58
N THR A 754 -24.49 2.49 12.64
CA THR A 754 -24.47 3.86 13.19
C THR A 754 -24.67 4.86 12.05
N GLU A 755 -25.73 5.67 12.13
CA GLU A 755 -26.07 6.70 11.15
C GLU A 755 -25.59 8.08 11.62
N THR A 756 -24.79 8.78 10.81
CA THR A 756 -24.32 10.15 11.10
C THR A 756 -24.64 11.07 9.91
N THR A 757 -25.37 12.17 10.16
CA THR A 757 -25.53 13.24 9.16
C THR A 757 -24.25 14.06 9.11
N VAL A 758 -23.63 14.14 7.93
CA VAL A 758 -22.37 14.85 7.72
C VAL A 758 -22.62 16.28 7.30
N ILE A 759 -23.57 16.48 6.39
CA ILE A 759 -23.98 17.80 5.91
C ILE A 759 -25.47 17.81 5.60
N SER A 760 -26.07 19.00 5.66
CA SER A 760 -27.47 19.24 5.34
C SER A 760 -27.63 20.57 4.62
N VAL A 761 -28.36 20.57 3.50
CA VAL A 761 -28.64 21.74 2.67
C VAL A 761 -30.15 21.87 2.50
N LYS A 762 -30.70 23.04 2.76
CA LYS A 762 -32.13 23.30 2.56
C LYS A 762 -32.43 23.48 1.08
N LEU A 763 -33.34 22.67 0.54
CA LEU A 763 -33.79 22.81 -0.84
C LEU A 763 -34.71 24.03 -0.98
N ALA A 764 -34.61 24.73 -2.11
CA ALA A 764 -35.52 25.83 -2.43
C ALA A 764 -36.95 25.32 -2.65
N THR A 765 -37.08 24.22 -3.40
CA THR A 765 -38.37 23.56 -3.69
C THR A 765 -38.25 22.06 -3.39
N PRO A 766 -38.50 21.62 -2.15
CA PRO A 766 -38.50 20.20 -1.82
C PRO A 766 -39.55 19.44 -2.64
N PRO A 767 -39.23 18.25 -3.19
CA PRO A 767 -40.20 17.45 -3.92
C PRO A 767 -41.41 17.07 -3.03
N PRO A 768 -42.65 17.30 -3.51
CA PRO A 768 -43.85 16.97 -2.75
C PRO A 768 -44.05 15.46 -2.62
N PRO A 769 -44.80 14.99 -1.60
CA PRO A 769 -45.19 13.59 -1.51
C PRO A 769 -46.04 13.17 -2.73
N ASP A 770 -45.97 11.88 -3.06
CA ASP A 770 -46.73 11.22 -4.14
C ASP A 770 -46.51 11.79 -5.55
N VAL A 771 -45.50 12.66 -5.73
CA VAL A 771 -45.09 13.18 -7.04
C VAL A 771 -43.70 12.65 -7.37
N PRO A 772 -43.53 11.92 -8.50
CA PRO A 772 -42.23 11.48 -8.94
C PRO A 772 -41.31 12.65 -9.30
N PHE A 773 -40.03 12.56 -8.93
CA PHE A 773 -39.00 13.53 -9.29
C PHE A 773 -37.69 12.83 -9.65
N GLU A 774 -36.88 13.47 -10.49
CA GLU A 774 -35.56 12.95 -10.83
C GLU A 774 -34.56 13.28 -9.72
N MET A 775 -33.75 12.30 -9.35
CA MET A 775 -32.60 12.48 -8.48
C MET A 775 -31.38 11.84 -9.14
N SER A 776 -30.29 12.59 -9.22
CA SER A 776 -29.00 12.06 -9.62
C SER A 776 -27.92 12.36 -8.58
N ALA A 777 -26.97 11.44 -8.45
CA ALA A 777 -25.79 11.59 -7.62
C ALA A 777 -24.57 11.09 -8.40
N ARG A 778 -23.73 12.03 -8.81
CA ARG A 778 -22.46 11.77 -9.48
C ARG A 778 -21.36 11.61 -8.45
N VAL A 779 -20.58 10.55 -8.54
CA VAL A 779 -19.42 10.26 -7.70
C VAL A 779 -18.17 10.28 -8.57
N THR A 780 -17.25 11.17 -8.28
CA THR A 780 -15.97 11.31 -8.99
C THR A 780 -14.86 10.46 -8.36
N ASP A 781 -13.73 10.32 -9.06
CA ASP A 781 -12.60 9.51 -8.61
C ASP A 781 -11.94 10.03 -7.34
N ASP A 782 -11.93 11.35 -7.16
CA ASP A 782 -11.45 11.98 -5.92
C ASP A 782 -12.45 11.86 -4.75
N GLY A 783 -13.65 11.32 -4.98
CA GLY A 783 -14.70 11.18 -3.98
C GLY A 783 -15.54 12.44 -3.78
N SER A 784 -15.55 13.39 -4.72
CA SER A 784 -16.60 14.41 -4.74
C SER A 784 -17.94 13.78 -5.12
N ILE A 785 -19.03 14.35 -4.60
CA ILE A 785 -20.40 13.92 -4.90
C ILE A 785 -21.22 15.14 -5.33
N ASP A 786 -21.74 15.15 -6.55
CA ASP A 786 -22.64 16.21 -7.01
C ASP A 786 -24.06 15.65 -7.12
N VAL A 787 -25.00 16.26 -6.40
CA VAL A 787 -26.39 15.81 -6.35
C VAL A 787 -27.30 16.80 -7.05
N THR A 788 -28.18 16.31 -7.92
CA THR A 788 -29.23 17.09 -8.56
C THR A 788 -30.60 16.53 -8.19
N ILE A 789 -31.57 17.41 -7.90
CA ILE A 789 -32.93 17.03 -7.48
C ILE A 789 -33.95 17.84 -8.26
N ALA A 790 -34.79 17.18 -9.05
CA ALA A 790 -35.82 17.82 -9.87
C ALA A 790 -35.29 18.96 -10.76
N GLY A 791 -34.05 18.81 -11.26
CA GLY A 791 -33.36 19.84 -12.05
C GLY A 791 -32.70 20.97 -11.24
N ASP A 792 -32.83 20.96 -9.91
CA ASP A 792 -32.18 21.91 -9.00
C ASP A 792 -30.85 21.33 -8.48
N GLY A 793 -29.78 22.13 -8.49
CA GLY A 793 -28.40 21.70 -8.23
C GLY A 793 -27.41 22.14 -9.32
N PRO A 794 -26.17 21.59 -9.37
CA PRO A 794 -25.66 20.53 -8.50
C PRO A 794 -25.37 21.02 -7.07
N TYR A 795 -25.66 20.17 -6.10
CA TYR A 795 -25.31 20.35 -4.68
C TYR A 795 -24.02 19.57 -4.39
N PRO A 796 -22.88 20.26 -4.17
CA PRO A 796 -21.59 19.59 -4.01
C PRO A 796 -21.42 19.07 -2.59
N PHE A 797 -21.00 17.82 -2.48
CA PHE A 797 -20.61 17.15 -1.24
C PHE A 797 -19.28 16.41 -1.40
N ARG A 798 -18.74 15.95 -0.27
CA ARG A 798 -17.55 15.09 -0.23
C ARG A 798 -17.88 13.75 0.38
N MET A 799 -17.38 12.68 -0.23
CA MET A 799 -17.56 11.31 0.25
C MET A 799 -17.13 11.20 1.72
N PRO A 800 -18.01 10.75 2.62
CA PRO A 800 -17.72 10.73 4.05
C PRO A 800 -17.08 9.42 4.53
N ILE A 801 -16.80 8.51 3.59
CA ILE A 801 -16.19 7.20 3.82
C ILE A 801 -15.08 6.96 2.79
N GLU A 802 -14.13 6.10 3.14
CA GLU A 802 -13.14 5.63 2.19
C GLU A 802 -13.81 4.82 1.08
N ARG A 803 -13.38 5.06 -0.16
CA ARG A 803 -13.99 4.47 -1.33
C ARG A 803 -13.42 3.07 -1.57
N ALA A 804 -14.28 2.06 -1.51
CA ALA A 804 -13.89 0.69 -1.86
C ALA A 804 -13.56 0.58 -3.36
N ALA A 805 -12.61 -0.31 -3.70
CA ALA A 805 -12.23 -0.61 -5.09
C ALA A 805 -13.41 -1.12 -5.95
N THR A 806 -14.44 -1.67 -5.33
CA THR A 806 -15.73 -1.96 -5.94
C THR A 806 -16.81 -1.62 -4.93
N SER A 807 -17.79 -0.84 -5.36
CA SER A 807 -18.93 -0.45 -4.52
C SER A 807 -20.25 -0.67 -5.27
N PHE A 808 -21.36 -0.41 -4.60
CA PHE A 808 -22.71 -0.65 -5.12
C PHE A 808 -23.66 0.48 -4.71
N ALA A 809 -24.69 0.70 -5.52
CA ALA A 809 -25.72 1.71 -5.29
C ALA A 809 -27.07 1.06 -4.97
N GLY A 810 -28.01 1.85 -4.47
CA GLY A 810 -29.37 1.41 -4.21
C GLY A 810 -30.24 2.44 -3.51
N ALA A 811 -31.18 1.99 -2.69
CA ALA A 811 -32.22 2.84 -2.09
C ALA A 811 -32.14 2.83 -0.56
N TYR A 812 -32.57 3.94 0.05
CA TYR A 812 -32.64 4.12 1.50
C TYR A 812 -33.94 4.81 1.91
N VAL A 813 -34.51 4.36 3.04
CA VAL A 813 -35.66 5.00 3.66
C VAL A 813 -35.59 4.93 5.19
N LYS A 814 -36.15 5.93 5.85
CA LYS A 814 -36.39 5.97 7.30
C LYS A 814 -37.74 6.60 7.54
N ASN A 815 -38.55 5.97 8.39
CA ASN A 815 -39.92 6.41 8.72
C ASN A 815 -40.75 6.83 7.49
N GLY A 816 -40.84 5.94 6.49
CA GLY A 816 -41.53 6.26 5.23
C GLY A 816 -41.51 5.15 4.19
N SER A 817 -41.96 5.51 2.99
CA SER A 817 -42.02 4.65 1.81
C SER A 817 -41.41 5.37 0.60
N ILE A 818 -40.53 4.69 -0.11
CA ILE A 818 -39.95 5.18 -1.36
C ILE A 818 -40.23 4.21 -2.50
N THR A 819 -40.60 4.77 -3.65
CA THR A 819 -40.56 4.10 -4.94
C THR A 819 -39.41 4.66 -5.76
N MET A 820 -38.65 3.78 -6.40
CA MET A 820 -37.54 4.10 -7.29
C MET A 820 -37.79 3.45 -8.65
N GLU A 821 -37.94 4.25 -9.70
CA GLU A 821 -38.20 3.85 -11.09
C GLU A 821 -37.06 4.33 -11.99
N ALA A 822 -36.88 3.67 -13.14
CA ALA A 822 -35.84 4.02 -14.12
C ALA A 822 -34.44 4.23 -13.48
N ALA A 823 -34.09 3.35 -12.53
CA ALA A 823 -32.83 3.44 -11.81
C ALA A 823 -31.69 2.96 -12.70
N VAL A 824 -30.71 3.82 -12.94
CA VAL A 824 -29.58 3.58 -13.85
C VAL A 824 -28.30 4.05 -13.22
N VAL A 825 -27.21 3.33 -13.49
CA VAL A 825 -25.85 3.77 -13.22
C VAL A 825 -25.15 4.01 -14.54
N GLU A 826 -24.68 5.23 -14.76
CA GLU A 826 -23.78 5.55 -15.86
C GLU A 826 -22.34 5.57 -15.35
N GLN A 827 -21.50 4.65 -15.83
CA GLN A 827 -20.08 4.60 -15.47
C GLN A 827 -19.24 5.26 -16.57
N ALA A 828 -18.36 6.20 -16.20
CA ALA A 828 -17.47 6.86 -17.12
C ALA A 828 -16.53 5.86 -17.80
N PRO A 829 -16.13 6.08 -19.08
CA PRO A 829 -15.25 5.18 -19.83
C PRO A 829 -13.84 5.04 -19.27
#